data_AF-A0A3M1H3A8-F1
#
_entry.id   AF-A0A3M1H3A8-F1
#
_cell.length_a   1.000
_cell.length_b   1.000
_cell.length_c   1.000
_cell.angle_alpha   90.00
_cell.angle_beta   90.00
_cell.angle_gamma   90.00
#
_symmetry.space_group_name_H-M   'P 1'
#
loop_
_entity.id
_entity.type
_entity.pdbx_description
1 polymer ?
#
loop_
_entity_poly.entity_id
_entity_poly.type
_entity_poly.pdbx_seq_one_letter_code
_entity_poly.pdbx_strand_id
1 'polypeptide(L)'
;MEYLHCGNCQNSFQKPSNVNPESLPPCPSCGSSLQLKTSSSPSLPNVAQKTTKFLRPLPRQEYPVKGTLGQGGFGQVLEVQDPFLRRMVAMKILHKTKVSNMKASKRFFYLFIICGRLSHPNIIPLYEGGYLEDGTPYFTMRKLESRTLKDVVQEQPRLPLSRLLQIFLKICEAIDYAHSQKIIHRDLKPSNIAVGKHGEVIVMDWGLAKYIGGDSLMDSSDENPFDFAKDLTISSGILGTPNYMAPEQAKGPSYPVTERNDIYSLGAILYYILTGAPPFEGPAQKVLTDLLLHDPIPPRKRKPEWNIPIPLEKITLKAMAKEPSQRYESVAALVQDIHGYLDDKTISVYTPPLIERTGKWMKKHLLLVLSIFSLSFLTLGFFYLYSQSQVEAQKKLASMAQEKNRLFQENLKNQEKLLESRNRELTEKKKRLKMFEEYQRALVPYLEAKDALDQGIQFARVQEIVIPKLKRAIRIYPQFIEPRWELIKLSFFMDRPWEAQKYLHQMLQFVVKTSKSKKAPKLLGIVTLMTFVQKGKTNEFLAKFSELIRELEASLPPFFPKPYWHLFKSIAFFYMGSHQKALEEIDLALKDFGAISWEFLAQKAIYLCYQKRIKEAEMLLDDLVEKYPHLLFVYLARCQVFRYLRRYKALEKEALIALKLDPTCYSAWSYLGYASMKLALKLTPGSDNYLAYFLRAYHAYYQTNLLEPGYDMAPSKIKTLESSIRFALNRSSQPSLDMKDMIPLIMKRAQDSSSVELKGAAAFLVALFLREEKDPSLSYWGYVGWKLLQQWNSANPLSLWNFWKQKMITFLSQFPKMNKKGEWILDRGGIILRKSGKVAKGVYTLPDKGGKGAILIQGDNLIIDFQGATLLGSSQGTPPNEYSGIGLFIQGKNIQIRNLNIHKFKVAIYAFKAPGILIENCNLSDNWRMKLKSTPTREDLSDWLYPHKNDQNQWLRYGAAIYLERCDKAVVRNCEAKNGQNGLCLVRTNGAKVYHNKFHFLSGWGVALWRASENKICYNNLDWCIRGFSYGHYYRGQDSAAILVFEQCSRNVFAYNSATHSGDGFFLYAGNETTEKTGKGGSNDNLIYRNDFSHAATNGIEATFSTGNRFIENKVDQCLHGIWAGFSRNSLFYGNIISRTNIGIAIEHGSQNKIIANRLRQNAVGIKLWWKKESKFAKNIYGKHNNTRSEDYLIQ
;
A
#
# COMPACT_ATOMS: atom_id res chain seq x y z
N MET A 1 64.05 11.76 -2.19
CA MET A 1 63.91 10.40 -1.65
C MET A 1 64.41 9.43 -2.71
N GLU A 2 65.27 8.47 -2.33
CA GLU A 2 65.84 7.48 -3.25
C GLU A 2 64.94 6.25 -3.35
N TYR A 3 64.69 5.78 -4.58
CA TYR A 3 63.88 4.60 -4.85
C TYR A 3 64.67 3.60 -5.70
N LEU A 4 64.47 2.31 -5.40
CA LEU A 4 64.99 1.18 -6.16
C LEU A 4 63.94 0.75 -7.17
N HIS A 5 64.32 0.63 -8.43
CA HIS A 5 63.42 0.24 -9.51
C HIS A 5 63.89 -1.06 -10.17
N CYS A 6 62.98 -2.02 -10.34
CA CYS A 6 63.24 -3.23 -11.10
C CYS A 6 62.88 -3.01 -12.57
N GLY A 7 63.86 -3.03 -13.47
CA GLY A 7 63.58 -2.86 -14.91
C GLY A 7 62.76 -3.97 -15.53
N ASN A 8 62.77 -5.18 -14.94
CA ASN A 8 62.09 -6.36 -15.50
C ASN A 8 60.59 -6.40 -15.11
N CYS A 9 60.28 -6.36 -13.81
CA CYS A 9 58.89 -6.40 -13.35
C CYS A 9 58.28 -5.01 -13.09
N GLN A 10 59.04 -3.94 -13.35
CA GLN A 10 58.65 -2.52 -13.21
C GLN A 10 58.21 -2.06 -11.82
N ASN A 11 58.35 -2.90 -10.80
CA ASN A 11 58.05 -2.53 -9.42
C ASN A 11 59.12 -1.59 -8.85
N SER A 12 58.67 -0.59 -8.10
CA SER A 12 59.53 0.38 -7.42
C SER A 12 59.41 0.20 -5.91
N PHE A 13 60.54 0.01 -5.26
CA PHE A 13 60.65 -0.20 -3.82
C PHE A 13 61.36 1.01 -3.20
N GLN A 14 60.91 1.47 -2.06
CA GLN A 14 61.65 2.49 -1.32
C GLN A 14 62.95 1.89 -0.79
N LYS A 15 64.09 2.54 -1.04
CA LYS A 15 65.39 2.03 -0.60
C LYS A 15 65.44 2.02 0.94
N PRO A 16 65.63 0.87 1.60
CA PRO A 16 65.82 0.83 3.04
C PRO A 16 67.13 1.54 3.42
N SER A 17 67.15 2.25 4.55
CA SER A 17 68.25 3.12 4.97
C SER A 17 69.62 2.43 5.12
N ASN A 18 69.64 1.10 5.23
CA ASN A 18 70.81 0.31 5.65
C ASN A 18 71.46 -0.52 4.52
N VAL A 19 71.09 -0.29 3.24
CA VAL A 19 71.59 -1.10 2.11
C VAL A 19 72.60 -0.32 1.28
N ASN A 20 73.81 -0.87 1.13
CA ASN A 20 74.92 -0.26 0.39
C ASN A 20 74.61 -0.21 -1.13
N PRO A 21 74.69 0.96 -1.80
CA PRO A 21 74.35 1.11 -3.21
C PRO A 21 75.16 0.27 -4.21
N GLU A 22 76.33 -0.24 -3.84
CA GLU A 22 77.16 -1.10 -4.72
C GLU A 22 76.78 -2.59 -4.69
N SER A 23 75.95 -3.02 -3.73
CA SER A 23 75.51 -4.42 -3.58
C SER A 23 74.00 -4.49 -3.32
N LEU A 24 73.21 -4.13 -4.33
CA LEU A 24 71.75 -4.14 -4.22
C LEU A 24 71.22 -5.58 -4.24
N PRO A 25 70.34 -5.97 -3.28
CA PRO A 25 69.75 -7.30 -3.30
C PRO A 25 68.88 -7.49 -4.56
N PRO A 26 68.78 -8.73 -5.08
CA PRO A 26 67.89 -9.02 -6.19
C PRO A 26 66.44 -8.73 -5.82
N CYS A 27 65.63 -8.38 -6.82
CA CYS A 27 64.23 -8.05 -6.65
C CYS A 27 63.50 -9.20 -5.95
N PRO A 28 62.84 -8.96 -4.80
CA PRO A 28 62.18 -10.02 -4.05
C PRO A 28 61.01 -10.65 -4.82
N SER A 29 60.47 -9.96 -5.83
CA SER A 29 59.37 -10.48 -6.66
C SER A 29 59.81 -11.38 -7.81
N CYS A 30 61.04 -11.26 -8.32
CA CYS A 30 61.45 -11.98 -9.53
C CYS A 30 62.94 -12.35 -9.63
N GLY A 31 63.74 -12.05 -8.60
CA GLY A 31 65.17 -12.38 -8.54
C GLY A 31 66.09 -11.52 -9.41
N SER A 32 65.57 -10.56 -10.20
CA SER A 32 66.37 -9.72 -11.10
C SER A 32 67.03 -8.52 -10.40
N SER A 33 68.14 -7.99 -10.95
CA SER A 33 68.90 -6.88 -10.34
C SER A 33 68.11 -5.55 -10.28
N LEU A 34 68.22 -4.82 -9.16
CA LEU A 34 67.57 -3.52 -8.93
C LEU A 34 68.48 -2.33 -9.28
N GLN A 35 67.91 -1.18 -9.67
CA GLN A 35 68.67 0.05 -10.00
C GLN A 35 68.21 1.27 -9.17
N LEU A 36 69.15 2.16 -8.81
CA LEU A 36 68.91 3.40 -8.06
C LEU A 36 68.63 4.60 -8.98
N LYS A 37 67.66 5.46 -8.64
CA LYS A 37 67.41 6.73 -9.35
C LYS A 37 67.31 7.94 -8.40
N THR A 38 68.06 9.00 -8.71
CA THR A 38 68.06 10.32 -8.03
C THR A 38 67.75 11.45 -9.01
N SER A 39 66.95 12.44 -8.59
CA SER A 39 66.52 13.56 -9.44
C SER A 39 67.52 14.73 -9.44
N SER A 40 68.16 15.02 -10.59
CA SER A 40 69.18 16.07 -10.78
C SER A 40 68.67 17.30 -11.56
N SER A 41 69.22 18.49 -11.27
CA SER A 41 69.17 19.75 -12.06
C SER A 41 70.60 20.36 -12.16
N PRO A 42 71.06 20.89 -13.31
CA PRO A 42 71.59 22.29 -13.44
C PRO A 42 71.37 22.90 -14.87
N SER A 43 71.52 24.19 -15.26
CA SER A 43 72.43 25.33 -14.92
C SER A 43 71.89 26.73 -15.38
N LEU A 44 72.40 27.84 -14.81
CA LEU A 44 72.20 29.30 -15.12
C LEU A 44 73.61 29.96 -15.30
N PRO A 45 73.85 31.13 -15.97
CA PRO A 45 73.08 32.39 -15.83
C PRO A 45 73.06 33.40 -17.04
N ASN A 46 72.02 34.24 -17.12
CA ASN A 46 72.24 35.68 -17.37
C ASN A 46 71.11 36.55 -16.79
N VAL A 47 71.50 37.66 -16.18
CA VAL A 47 70.75 38.43 -15.17
C VAL A 47 69.75 39.39 -15.84
N ALA A 48 68.57 38.89 -16.22
CA ALA A 48 67.41 39.74 -16.58
C ALA A 48 66.04 39.08 -16.31
N GLN A 49 65.97 37.85 -15.80
CA GLN A 49 64.74 37.06 -15.68
C GLN A 49 64.33 36.73 -14.23
N LYS A 50 64.66 37.58 -13.24
CA LYS A 50 64.35 37.29 -11.83
C LYS A 50 62.96 37.73 -11.33
N THR A 51 61.96 37.87 -12.21
CA THR A 51 60.57 38.10 -11.78
C THR A 51 59.48 37.36 -12.56
N THR A 52 59.81 36.42 -13.46
CA THR A 52 58.82 35.85 -14.40
C THR A 52 58.55 34.35 -14.30
N LYS A 53 58.86 33.68 -13.17
CA LYS A 53 58.71 32.20 -13.08
C LYS A 53 57.30 31.67 -12.76
N PHE A 54 56.29 32.51 -12.51
CA PHE A 54 54.93 32.05 -12.21
C PHE A 54 53.94 32.09 -13.39
N LEU A 55 54.32 32.57 -14.58
CA LEU A 55 53.45 32.59 -15.75
C LEU A 55 54.28 32.41 -17.03
N ARG A 56 54.43 31.17 -17.51
CA ARG A 56 54.68 30.92 -18.94
C ARG A 56 53.58 30.02 -19.49
N PRO A 57 52.55 30.57 -20.16
CA PRO A 57 51.87 29.83 -21.21
C PRO A 57 52.87 29.63 -22.36
N LEU A 58 52.79 28.49 -23.04
CA LEU A 58 53.43 28.25 -24.33
C LEU A 58 53.06 29.39 -25.31
N PRO A 59 53.93 29.79 -26.25
CA PRO A 59 53.56 30.73 -27.30
C PRO A 59 52.42 30.12 -28.12
N ARG A 60 51.21 30.62 -27.91
CA ARG A 60 50.04 30.30 -28.73
C ARG A 60 49.93 31.37 -29.82
N GLN A 61 49.49 30.95 -31.00
CA GLN A 61 49.21 31.80 -32.15
C GLN A 61 48.47 33.09 -31.76
N GLU A 62 48.78 34.17 -32.47
CA GLU A 62 48.21 35.51 -32.28
C GLU A 62 46.69 35.48 -32.09
N TYR A 63 46.21 36.12 -31.01
CA TYR A 63 44.79 36.40 -30.82
C TYR A 63 44.34 37.44 -31.85
N PRO A 64 43.55 37.09 -32.88
CA PRO A 64 43.18 38.06 -33.91
C PRO A 64 42.26 39.11 -33.30
N VAL A 65 42.74 40.35 -33.24
CA VAL A 65 41.98 41.49 -32.70
C VAL A 65 40.88 41.86 -33.70
N LYS A 66 39.64 41.88 -33.22
CA LYS A 66 38.45 42.27 -34.01
C LYS A 66 37.97 43.68 -33.69
N GLY A 67 38.30 44.21 -32.53
CA GLY A 67 37.94 45.58 -32.14
C GLY A 67 38.39 45.93 -30.72
N THR A 68 38.14 47.18 -30.32
CA THR A 68 38.33 47.64 -28.94
C THR A 68 36.97 47.72 -28.24
N LEU A 69 36.83 47.05 -27.09
CA LEU A 69 35.60 47.05 -26.28
C LEU A 69 35.59 48.18 -25.23
N GLY A 70 36.77 48.63 -24.79
CA GLY A 70 36.88 49.74 -23.87
C GLY A 70 38.32 50.05 -23.47
N GLN A 71 38.55 51.25 -22.95
CA GLN A 71 39.86 51.71 -22.49
C GLN A 71 39.70 52.32 -21.09
N GLY A 72 40.52 51.87 -20.13
CA GLY A 72 40.52 52.37 -18.75
C GLY A 72 41.90 52.86 -18.33
N GLY A 73 42.00 53.45 -17.13
CA GLY A 73 43.27 54.02 -16.63
C GLY A 73 44.39 53.00 -16.35
N PHE A 74 44.06 51.70 -16.28
CA PHE A 74 45.02 50.63 -16.01
C PHE A 74 45.36 49.79 -17.25
N GLY A 75 44.48 49.73 -18.25
CA GLY A 75 44.68 48.91 -19.44
C GLY A 75 43.58 49.10 -20.49
N GLN A 76 43.66 48.34 -21.58
CA GLN A 76 42.69 48.32 -22.68
C GLN A 76 42.00 46.96 -22.74
N VAL A 77 40.72 46.91 -23.11
CA VAL A 77 39.96 45.68 -23.34
C VAL A 77 39.68 45.57 -24.83
N LEU A 78 40.16 44.49 -25.43
CA LEU A 78 40.04 44.17 -26.85
C LEU A 78 39.04 43.04 -27.04
N GLU A 79 38.32 43.07 -28.16
CA GLU A 79 37.59 41.92 -28.65
C GLU A 79 38.54 41.07 -29.50
N VAL A 80 38.71 39.80 -29.15
CA VAL A 80 39.57 38.87 -29.88
C VAL A 80 38.86 37.56 -30.13
N GLN A 81 39.28 36.83 -31.15
CA GLN A 81 38.82 35.46 -31.39
C GLN A 81 39.81 34.48 -30.76
N ASP A 82 39.32 33.57 -29.92
CA ASP A 82 40.10 32.44 -29.42
C ASP A 82 40.48 31.53 -30.61
N PRO A 83 41.78 31.37 -30.93
CA PRO A 83 42.19 30.69 -32.16
C PRO A 83 41.89 29.17 -32.14
N PHE A 84 41.82 28.57 -30.94
CA PHE A 84 41.56 27.14 -30.77
C PHE A 84 40.06 26.85 -30.72
N LEU A 85 39.33 27.58 -29.88
CA LEU A 85 37.90 27.35 -29.66
C LEU A 85 37.01 28.11 -30.65
N ARG A 86 37.60 28.97 -31.48
CA ARG A 86 36.94 29.85 -32.48
C ARG A 86 35.83 30.73 -31.91
N ARG A 87 35.81 30.97 -30.60
CA ARG A 87 34.82 31.81 -29.90
C ARG A 87 35.32 33.24 -29.72
N MET A 88 34.39 34.20 -29.67
CA MET A 88 34.72 35.59 -29.33
C MET A 88 34.92 35.74 -27.82
N VAL A 89 36.05 36.33 -27.41
CA VAL A 89 36.39 36.61 -26.00
C VAL A 89 36.82 38.06 -25.83
N ALA A 90 36.71 38.57 -24.60
CA ALA A 90 37.26 39.87 -24.24
C ALA A 90 38.67 39.68 -23.65
N MET A 91 39.65 40.39 -24.17
CA MET A 91 41.04 40.34 -23.70
C MET A 91 41.43 41.68 -23.09
N LYS A 92 41.73 41.71 -21.78
CA LYS A 92 42.30 42.89 -21.13
C LYS A 92 43.82 42.83 -21.29
N ILE A 93 44.42 43.94 -21.69
CA ILE A 93 45.87 44.14 -21.80
C ILE A 93 46.32 45.33 -20.94
N LEU A 94 47.54 45.28 -20.42
CA LEU A 94 48.13 46.42 -19.73
C LEU A 94 48.56 47.49 -20.76
N HIS A 95 48.40 48.78 -20.43
CA HIS A 95 48.87 49.86 -21.31
C HIS A 95 50.37 49.76 -21.57
N LYS A 96 50.79 49.92 -22.83
CA LYS A 96 52.22 49.86 -23.25
C LYS A 96 53.11 50.78 -22.42
N THR A 97 52.62 51.97 -22.05
CA THR A 97 53.30 52.95 -21.19
C THR A 97 53.56 52.47 -19.75
N LYS A 98 52.92 51.37 -19.33
CA LYS A 98 53.03 50.79 -17.98
C LYS A 98 53.68 49.40 -17.97
N VAL A 99 54.00 48.82 -19.12
CA VAL A 99 54.57 47.45 -19.24
C VAL A 99 55.94 47.34 -18.57
N SER A 100 56.77 48.38 -18.66
CA SER A 100 58.08 48.45 -17.98
C SER A 100 57.99 48.66 -16.46
N ASN A 101 56.80 49.01 -15.93
CA ASN A 101 56.59 49.18 -14.50
C ASN A 101 56.24 47.84 -13.84
N MET A 102 57.24 47.22 -13.21
CA MET A 102 57.11 45.94 -12.50
C MET A 102 55.97 45.93 -11.48
N LYS A 103 55.68 47.06 -10.79
CA LYS A 103 54.56 47.15 -9.83
C LYS A 103 53.21 47.12 -10.55
N ALA A 104 53.09 47.74 -11.72
CA ALA A 104 51.88 47.73 -12.53
C ALA A 104 51.59 46.33 -13.11
N SER A 105 52.59 45.65 -13.66
CA SER A 105 52.46 44.28 -14.18
C SER A 105 52.11 43.27 -13.09
N LYS A 106 52.72 43.37 -11.89
CA LYS A 106 52.37 42.53 -10.74
C LYS A 106 50.92 42.75 -10.29
N ARG A 107 50.47 44.00 -10.20
CA ARG A 107 49.07 44.34 -9.86
C ARG A 107 48.07 43.82 -10.91
N PHE A 108 48.45 43.79 -12.18
CA PHE A 108 47.63 43.26 -13.26
C PHE A 108 47.36 41.75 -13.12
N PHE A 109 48.37 40.96 -12.77
CA PHE A 109 48.17 39.52 -12.55
C PHE A 109 47.54 39.19 -11.20
N TYR A 110 47.76 40.00 -10.18
CA TYR A 110 47.04 39.86 -8.91
C TYR A 110 45.51 39.96 -9.11
N LEU A 111 45.05 40.90 -9.96
CA LEU A 111 43.65 40.99 -10.37
C LEU A 111 43.17 39.69 -11.03
N PHE A 112 43.93 39.15 -11.99
CA PHE A 112 43.61 37.90 -12.66
C PHE A 112 43.50 36.72 -11.68
N ILE A 113 44.46 36.60 -10.75
CA ILE A 113 44.50 35.50 -9.77
C ILE A 113 43.32 35.59 -8.78
N ILE A 114 43.01 36.78 -8.25
CA ILE A 114 41.89 36.94 -7.32
C ILE A 114 40.56 36.62 -7.99
N CYS A 115 40.30 37.22 -9.16
CA CYS A 115 39.06 36.98 -9.87
C CYS A 115 38.96 35.53 -10.37
N GLY A 116 40.09 34.90 -10.74
CA GLY A 116 40.12 33.49 -11.16
C GLY A 116 39.81 32.48 -10.03
N ARG A 117 39.90 32.89 -8.77
CA ARG A 117 39.47 32.07 -7.61
C ARG A 117 37.96 32.12 -7.37
N LEU A 118 37.24 33.03 -8.01
CA LEU A 118 35.82 33.23 -7.81
C LEU A 118 35.04 32.57 -8.94
N SER A 119 34.25 31.54 -8.60
CA SER A 119 33.39 30.84 -9.57
C SER A 119 31.92 30.99 -9.18
N HIS A 120 31.27 32.05 -9.69
CA HIS A 120 29.87 32.37 -9.40
C HIS A 120 29.16 32.90 -10.66
N PRO A 121 27.88 32.56 -10.91
CA PRO A 121 27.14 33.00 -12.10
C PRO A 121 27.04 34.52 -12.26
N ASN A 122 27.17 35.28 -11.17
CA ASN A 122 27.15 36.75 -11.16
C ASN A 122 28.54 37.40 -11.07
N ILE A 123 29.61 36.63 -11.28
CA ILE A 123 31.00 37.13 -11.35
C ILE A 123 31.55 36.81 -12.73
N ILE A 124 32.32 37.73 -13.31
CA ILE A 124 32.90 37.54 -14.65
C ILE A 124 33.87 36.33 -14.66
N PRO A 125 33.63 35.30 -15.51
CA PRO A 125 34.55 34.18 -15.61
C PRO A 125 35.78 34.57 -16.44
N LEU A 126 36.95 34.24 -15.91
CA LEU A 126 38.24 34.38 -16.57
C LEU A 126 38.64 33.04 -17.21
N TYR A 127 39.33 33.10 -18.35
CA TYR A 127 39.73 31.90 -19.09
C TYR A 127 41.23 31.64 -19.04
N GLU A 128 42.05 32.61 -19.44
CA GLU A 128 43.51 32.47 -19.38
C GLU A 128 44.21 33.82 -19.18
N GLY A 129 45.47 33.79 -18.78
CA GLY A 129 46.31 34.97 -18.60
C GLY A 129 47.76 34.67 -18.91
N GLY A 130 48.49 35.65 -19.42
CA GLY A 130 49.84 35.47 -19.93
C GLY A 130 50.48 36.77 -20.42
N TYR A 131 51.49 36.63 -21.28
CA TYR A 131 52.15 37.74 -21.95
C TYR A 131 52.01 37.56 -23.47
N LEU A 132 51.74 38.65 -24.18
CA LEU A 132 51.81 38.69 -25.64
C LEU A 132 53.28 38.65 -26.10
N GLU A 133 53.52 38.43 -27.39
CA GLU A 133 54.88 38.37 -27.97
C GLU A 133 55.70 39.65 -27.71
N ASP A 134 55.04 40.81 -27.66
CA ASP A 134 55.66 42.10 -27.34
C ASP A 134 55.91 42.32 -25.83
N GLY A 135 55.69 41.29 -25.00
CA GLY A 135 55.87 41.33 -23.55
C GLY A 135 54.72 41.99 -22.79
N THR A 136 53.61 42.35 -23.45
CA THR A 136 52.45 42.97 -22.77
C THR A 136 51.65 41.93 -21.96
N PRO A 137 51.43 42.14 -20.64
CA PRO A 137 50.53 41.31 -19.85
C PRO A 137 49.10 41.32 -20.39
N TYR A 138 48.47 40.15 -20.47
CA TYR A 138 47.08 40.00 -20.87
C TYR A 138 46.32 38.97 -20.02
N PHE A 139 45.00 39.08 -20.01
CA PHE A 139 44.11 37.98 -19.67
C PHE A 139 42.81 38.03 -20.46
N THR A 140 42.22 36.86 -20.72
CA THR A 140 40.96 36.69 -21.43
C THR A 140 39.82 36.35 -20.47
N MET A 141 38.63 36.83 -20.82
CA MET A 141 37.40 36.64 -20.06
C MET A 141 36.21 36.50 -21.00
N ARG A 142 35.06 36.10 -20.46
CA ARG A 142 33.81 36.08 -21.24
C ARG A 142 33.52 37.46 -21.84
N LYS A 143 33.32 37.52 -23.16
CA LYS A 143 32.75 38.70 -23.81
C LYS A 143 31.30 38.88 -23.33
N LEU A 144 30.97 40.05 -22.79
CA LEU A 144 29.62 40.38 -22.37
C LEU A 144 28.94 41.26 -23.42
N GLU A 145 27.73 40.90 -23.81
CA GLU A 145 26.82 41.74 -24.59
C GLU A 145 25.83 42.42 -23.63
N SER A 146 26.33 43.42 -22.91
CA SER A 146 25.62 44.04 -21.77
C SER A 146 25.83 45.55 -21.71
N ARG A 147 24.93 46.24 -21.01
CA ARG A 147 25.11 47.65 -20.61
C ARG A 147 25.53 47.71 -19.15
N THR A 148 26.11 48.82 -18.69
CA THR A 148 26.41 48.95 -17.26
C THR A 148 25.16 49.31 -16.46
N LEU A 149 25.12 48.99 -15.17
CA LEU A 149 24.02 49.43 -14.29
C LEU A 149 23.89 50.95 -14.27
N LYS A 150 25.00 51.69 -14.45
CA LYS A 150 24.99 53.15 -14.62
C LYS A 150 24.12 53.56 -15.81
N ASP A 151 24.36 52.95 -16.98
CA ASP A 151 23.61 53.24 -18.20
C ASP A 151 22.13 52.87 -18.04
N VAL A 152 21.85 51.72 -17.44
CA VAL A 152 20.49 51.19 -17.22
C VAL A 152 19.64 52.11 -16.35
N VAL A 153 20.22 52.76 -15.33
CA VAL A 153 19.49 53.69 -14.44
C VAL A 153 19.30 55.07 -15.08
N GLN A 154 20.20 55.47 -15.98
CA GLN A 154 20.14 56.76 -16.69
C GLN A 154 19.22 56.75 -17.91
N GLU A 155 18.90 55.58 -18.46
CA GLU A 155 18.04 55.40 -19.64
C GLU A 155 16.55 55.73 -19.38
N GLN A 156 15.84 56.16 -20.43
CA GLN A 156 14.40 56.44 -20.41
C GLN A 156 13.64 55.61 -21.47
N PRO A 157 12.48 55.00 -21.13
CA PRO A 157 11.92 54.91 -19.79
C PRO A 157 12.75 54.00 -18.88
N ARG A 158 12.85 54.35 -17.60
CA ARG A 158 13.58 53.54 -16.63
C ARG A 158 12.94 52.18 -16.41
N LEU A 159 13.77 51.19 -16.08
CA LEU A 159 13.28 49.91 -15.59
C LEU A 159 12.44 50.09 -14.32
N PRO A 160 11.39 49.26 -14.13
CA PRO A 160 10.63 49.24 -12.89
C PRO A 160 11.54 49.04 -11.67
N LEU A 161 11.23 49.71 -10.56
CA LEU A 161 12.02 49.62 -9.32
C LEU A 161 12.18 48.15 -8.84
N SER A 162 11.15 47.32 -8.98
CA SER A 162 11.21 45.90 -8.66
C SER A 162 12.29 45.17 -9.47
N ARG A 163 12.47 45.53 -10.74
CA ARG A 163 13.51 44.97 -11.61
C ARG A 163 14.90 45.44 -11.21
N LEU A 164 15.04 46.72 -10.84
CA LEU A 164 16.30 47.27 -10.35
C LEU A 164 16.70 46.63 -9.01
N LEU A 165 15.74 46.34 -8.13
CA LEU A 165 15.98 45.60 -6.88
C LEU A 165 16.37 44.13 -7.13
N GLN A 166 15.79 43.47 -8.13
CA GLN A 166 16.26 42.13 -8.54
C GLN A 166 17.69 42.14 -9.06
N ILE A 167 18.07 43.19 -9.82
CA ILE A 167 19.46 43.37 -10.25
C ILE A 167 20.36 43.58 -9.04
N PHE A 168 19.96 44.44 -8.10
CA PHE A 168 20.67 44.70 -6.86
C PHE A 168 20.91 43.42 -6.05
N LEU A 169 19.89 42.58 -5.89
CA LEU A 169 20.01 41.30 -5.18
C LEU A 169 21.06 40.37 -5.80
N LYS A 170 21.13 40.28 -7.14
CA LYS A 170 22.17 39.50 -7.83
C LYS A 170 23.59 40.04 -7.63
N ILE A 171 23.73 41.36 -7.43
CA ILE A 171 25.01 41.96 -7.06
C ILE A 171 25.36 41.53 -5.63
N CYS A 172 24.40 41.60 -4.70
CA CYS A 172 24.62 41.14 -3.34
C CYS A 172 25.00 39.65 -3.27
N GLU A 173 24.36 38.78 -4.05
CA GLU A 173 24.72 37.35 -4.16
C GLU A 173 26.19 37.16 -4.57
N ALA A 174 26.67 37.92 -5.56
CA ALA A 174 28.07 37.87 -5.99
C ALA A 174 29.04 38.31 -4.89
N ILE A 175 28.71 39.37 -4.16
CA ILE A 175 29.57 39.92 -3.09
C ILE A 175 29.55 39.02 -1.84
N ASP A 176 28.39 38.50 -1.45
CA ASP A 176 28.26 37.55 -0.34
C ASP A 176 29.08 36.27 -0.62
N TYR A 177 29.03 35.77 -1.86
CA TYR A 177 29.91 34.69 -2.30
C TYR A 177 31.39 35.06 -2.19
N ALA A 178 31.82 36.24 -2.66
CA ALA A 178 33.21 36.67 -2.54
C ALA A 178 33.68 36.80 -1.09
N HIS A 179 32.82 37.31 -0.20
CA HIS A 179 33.06 37.40 1.24
C HIS A 179 33.21 36.01 1.87
N SER A 180 32.40 35.02 1.44
CA SER A 180 32.59 33.62 1.86
C SER A 180 33.97 33.05 1.50
N GLN A 181 34.57 33.55 0.41
CA GLN A 181 35.93 33.21 -0.03
C GLN A 181 37.00 34.13 0.58
N LYS A 182 36.65 34.97 1.56
CA LYS A 182 37.53 35.94 2.23
C LYS A 182 38.14 36.96 1.27
N ILE A 183 37.42 37.34 0.21
CA ILE A 183 37.81 38.35 -0.77
C ILE A 183 36.85 39.54 -0.69
N ILE A 184 37.39 40.74 -0.44
CA ILE A 184 36.65 42.01 -0.41
C ILE A 184 36.89 42.75 -1.72
N HIS A 185 35.86 43.28 -2.38
CA HIS A 185 35.92 43.90 -3.70
C HIS A 185 36.57 45.29 -3.70
N ARG A 186 36.20 46.17 -2.75
CA ARG A 186 36.74 47.53 -2.49
C ARG A 186 36.53 48.61 -3.56
N ASP A 187 36.11 48.29 -4.78
CA ASP A 187 35.75 49.26 -5.83
C ASP A 187 34.38 48.98 -6.46
N LEU A 188 33.39 48.68 -5.64
CA LEU A 188 32.05 48.37 -6.14
C LEU A 188 31.31 49.66 -6.54
N LYS A 189 30.88 49.74 -7.80
CA LYS A 189 30.17 50.90 -8.36
C LYS A 189 29.31 50.51 -9.57
N PRO A 190 28.30 51.31 -9.96
CA PRO A 190 27.38 50.97 -11.06
C PRO A 190 28.05 50.69 -12.41
N SER A 191 29.20 51.30 -12.71
CA SER A 191 29.94 51.04 -13.96
C SER A 191 30.72 49.71 -13.96
N ASN A 192 30.89 49.08 -12.79
CA ASN A 192 31.53 47.77 -12.64
C ASN A 192 30.50 46.62 -12.62
N ILE A 193 29.23 46.91 -12.90
CA ILE A 193 28.13 45.95 -12.95
C ILE A 193 27.60 45.91 -14.37
N ALA A 194 27.76 44.78 -15.05
CA ALA A 194 27.17 44.52 -16.35
C ALA A 194 25.76 43.93 -16.19
N VAL A 195 24.79 44.46 -16.93
CA VAL A 195 23.42 43.98 -17.01
C VAL A 195 23.13 43.61 -18.46
N GLY A 196 22.95 42.31 -18.71
CA GLY A 196 22.69 41.81 -20.05
C GLY A 196 21.20 41.73 -20.37
N LYS A 197 20.91 41.64 -21.68
CA LYS A 197 19.56 41.63 -22.28
C LYS A 197 18.63 40.54 -21.74
N HIS A 198 19.17 39.41 -21.27
CA HIS A 198 18.40 38.29 -20.72
C HIS A 198 18.33 38.27 -19.19
N GLY A 199 18.70 39.37 -18.52
CA GLY A 199 18.66 39.49 -17.07
C GLY A 199 19.84 38.89 -16.33
N GLU A 200 20.93 38.61 -17.04
CA GLU A 200 22.24 38.36 -16.46
C GLU A 200 22.78 39.63 -15.80
N VAL A 201 23.39 39.46 -14.62
CA VAL A 201 24.00 40.54 -13.85
C VAL A 201 25.38 40.06 -13.45
N ILE A 202 26.42 40.73 -13.92
CA ILE A 202 27.81 40.30 -13.76
C ILE A 202 28.61 41.41 -13.09
N VAL A 203 29.21 41.09 -11.94
CA VAL A 203 30.18 41.94 -11.23
C VAL A 203 31.55 41.78 -11.89
N MET A 204 32.18 42.90 -12.18
CA MET A 204 33.45 43.00 -12.91
C MET A 204 34.45 43.89 -12.16
N ASP A 205 35.71 43.83 -12.59
CA ASP A 205 36.81 44.71 -12.17
C ASP A 205 37.21 44.65 -10.69
N TRP A 206 37.73 43.48 -10.29
CA TRP A 206 38.29 43.19 -8.96
C TRP A 206 39.66 43.87 -8.69
N GLY A 207 40.00 44.94 -9.42
CA GLY A 207 41.36 45.52 -9.50
C GLY A 207 41.88 46.18 -8.21
N LEU A 208 41.02 46.27 -7.20
CA LEU A 208 41.32 46.76 -5.85
C LEU A 208 41.02 45.72 -4.75
N ALA A 209 40.66 44.49 -5.14
CA ALA A 209 40.21 43.48 -4.22
C ALA A 209 41.31 43.04 -3.23
N LYS A 210 40.91 42.66 -2.03
CA LYS A 210 41.82 42.26 -0.94
C LYS A 210 41.40 40.91 -0.36
N TYR A 211 42.34 39.98 -0.27
CA TYR A 211 42.17 38.74 0.48
C TYR A 211 42.44 38.98 1.98
N ILE A 212 41.55 38.49 2.85
CA ILE A 212 41.61 38.68 4.31
C ILE A 212 41.66 37.36 5.11
N GLY A 213 41.87 36.22 4.46
CA GLY A 213 42.02 34.92 5.14
C GLY A 213 43.38 34.84 5.85
N GLY A 214 43.37 34.68 7.17
CA GLY A 214 44.56 34.69 8.04
C GLY A 214 45.45 33.44 7.99
N ASP A 215 45.20 32.49 7.08
CA ASP A 215 46.00 31.27 6.94
C ASP A 215 46.96 31.37 5.76
N SER A 216 48.24 31.50 6.08
CA SER A 216 49.34 31.12 5.20
C SER A 216 49.32 29.61 4.96
N LEU A 217 48.49 29.16 4.02
CA LEU A 217 48.58 27.83 3.40
C LEU A 217 49.69 27.78 2.32
N MET A 218 50.83 28.40 2.57
CA MET A 218 52.09 28.19 1.84
C MET A 218 53.27 28.48 2.77
N ASP A 219 54.09 27.46 2.97
CA ASP A 219 55.34 27.48 3.75
C ASP A 219 56.32 28.57 3.30
N SER A 220 56.97 29.15 4.31
CA SER A 220 58.36 29.64 4.33
C SER A 220 59.17 29.58 3.01
N SER A 221 58.88 30.51 2.10
CA SER A 221 59.81 30.93 1.05
C SER A 221 59.57 32.41 0.77
N ASP A 222 60.65 33.18 0.65
CA ASP A 222 60.71 34.66 0.61
C ASP A 222 59.97 35.35 -0.57
N GLU A 223 59.07 34.68 -1.29
CA GLU A 223 58.26 35.29 -2.35
C GLU A 223 56.83 34.72 -2.37
N ASN A 224 56.01 35.09 -1.37
CA ASN A 224 54.57 34.82 -1.41
C ASN A 224 53.88 35.84 -2.36
N PRO A 225 53.20 35.42 -3.45
CA PRO A 225 52.47 36.33 -4.35
C PRO A 225 51.35 37.13 -3.67
N PHE A 226 50.97 36.76 -2.43
CA PHE A 226 49.95 37.42 -1.63
C PHE A 226 50.49 38.39 -0.57
N ASP A 227 51.80 38.45 -0.31
CA ASP A 227 52.38 39.45 0.62
C ASP A 227 52.41 40.88 0.01
N PHE A 228 52.13 41.00 -1.29
CA PHE A 228 52.01 42.27 -2.02
C PHE A 228 50.89 43.20 -1.50
N ALA A 229 49.92 42.67 -0.75
CA ALA A 229 48.87 43.49 -0.15
C ALA A 229 49.42 44.47 0.91
N LYS A 230 50.58 44.20 1.52
CA LYS A 230 51.24 45.10 2.48
C LYS A 230 51.95 46.28 1.79
N ASP A 231 52.66 46.04 0.69
CA ASP A 231 53.40 47.08 -0.06
C ASP A 231 52.49 48.04 -0.86
N LEU A 232 51.30 47.60 -1.26
CA LEU A 232 50.29 48.43 -1.93
C LEU A 232 49.71 49.53 -1.02
N THR A 233 49.82 49.38 0.30
CA THR A 233 49.34 50.37 1.27
C THR A 233 50.29 51.55 1.47
N ILE A 234 51.54 51.46 1.02
CA ILE A 234 52.61 52.41 1.39
C ILE A 234 52.93 53.42 0.27
N SER A 235 52.53 53.19 -0.99
CA SER A 235 52.77 54.15 -2.07
C SER A 235 51.54 54.42 -2.93
N SER A 236 51.16 55.71 -3.03
CA SER A 236 50.23 56.36 -3.96
C SER A 236 48.72 56.39 -3.61
N GLY A 237 48.30 57.50 -2.99
CA GLY A 237 47.00 58.15 -3.22
C GLY A 237 45.73 57.43 -2.77
N ILE A 238 44.64 58.19 -2.70
CA ILE A 238 43.29 57.69 -2.44
C ILE A 238 42.88 56.80 -3.63
N LEU A 239 42.81 55.48 -3.41
CA LEU A 239 42.54 54.47 -4.42
C LEU A 239 41.02 54.19 -4.53
N GLY A 240 40.42 54.46 -5.69
CA GLY A 240 39.03 54.14 -6.02
C GLY A 240 38.26 55.31 -6.64
N THR A 241 36.99 55.10 -7.02
CA THR A 241 36.09 56.21 -7.42
C THR A 241 35.42 56.79 -6.17
N PRO A 242 35.71 58.04 -5.75
CA PRO A 242 35.28 58.58 -4.45
C PRO A 242 33.76 58.53 -4.19
N ASN A 243 32.95 58.62 -5.25
CA ASN A 243 31.49 58.71 -5.17
C ASN A 243 30.79 57.49 -4.53
N TYR A 244 31.45 56.33 -4.46
CA TYR A 244 30.90 55.08 -3.89
C TYR A 244 31.79 54.48 -2.79
N MET A 245 32.84 55.22 -2.41
CA MET A 245 33.88 54.78 -1.49
C MET A 245 33.39 54.79 -0.04
N ALA A 246 33.76 53.78 0.74
CA ALA A 246 33.47 53.75 2.18
C ALA A 246 34.37 54.76 2.96
N PRO A 247 33.87 55.41 4.03
CA PRO A 247 34.63 56.39 4.82
C PRO A 247 36.00 55.89 5.30
N GLU A 248 36.09 54.63 5.73
CA GLU A 248 37.34 54.02 6.17
C GLU A 248 38.38 53.86 5.05
N GLN A 249 37.97 53.78 3.78
CA GLN A 249 38.91 53.80 2.64
C GLN A 249 39.48 55.19 2.40
N ALA A 250 38.71 56.25 2.69
CA ALA A 250 39.14 57.63 2.58
C ALA A 250 40.08 58.05 3.74
N LYS A 251 39.94 57.43 4.92
CA LYS A 251 40.81 57.66 6.11
C LYS A 251 42.23 57.10 5.96
N GLY A 252 42.48 56.22 4.98
CA GLY A 252 43.81 55.72 4.63
C GLY A 252 44.20 54.35 5.21
N PRO A 253 45.46 53.91 4.97
CA PRO A 253 45.97 52.54 5.23
C PRO A 253 45.78 51.98 6.64
N SER A 254 45.77 52.88 7.64
CA SER A 254 45.78 52.53 9.07
C SER A 254 44.44 52.02 9.59
N TYR A 255 43.37 52.11 8.79
CA TYR A 255 42.04 51.64 9.18
C TYR A 255 41.77 50.21 8.66
N PRO A 256 41.30 49.28 9.51
CA PRO A 256 41.08 47.90 9.09
C PRO A 256 39.96 47.81 8.05
N VAL A 257 40.28 47.23 6.90
CA VAL A 257 39.30 46.93 5.84
C VAL A 257 38.62 45.61 6.16
N THR A 258 37.29 45.61 6.20
CA THR A 258 36.45 44.44 6.47
C THR A 258 35.40 44.28 5.38
N GLU A 259 34.63 43.18 5.42
CA GLU A 259 33.49 42.95 4.51
C GLU A 259 32.47 44.11 4.53
N ARG A 260 32.42 44.89 5.63
CA ARG A 260 31.55 46.06 5.79
C ARG A 260 31.89 47.22 4.86
N ASN A 261 33.08 47.22 4.26
CA ASN A 261 33.45 48.16 3.19
C ASN A 261 32.55 47.99 1.97
N ASP A 262 32.39 46.74 1.49
CA ASP A 262 31.56 46.48 0.32
C ASP A 262 30.07 46.68 0.64
N ILE A 263 29.65 46.45 1.89
CA ILE A 263 28.28 46.76 2.36
C ILE A 263 27.95 48.26 2.20
N TYR A 264 28.91 49.14 2.50
CA TYR A 264 28.74 50.58 2.25
C TYR A 264 28.58 50.87 0.76
N SER A 265 29.46 50.32 -0.08
CA SER A 265 29.39 50.53 -1.53
C SER A 265 28.11 49.93 -2.14
N LEU A 266 27.60 48.81 -1.63
CA LEU A 266 26.27 48.28 -1.96
C LEU A 266 25.17 49.27 -1.55
N GLY A 267 25.25 49.85 -0.35
CA GLY A 267 24.36 50.93 0.07
C GLY A 267 24.40 52.14 -0.89
N ALA A 268 25.58 52.56 -1.32
CA ALA A 268 25.76 53.64 -2.29
C ALA A 268 25.21 53.30 -3.69
N ILE A 269 25.27 52.03 -4.11
CA ILE A 269 24.62 51.55 -5.34
C ILE A 269 23.10 51.57 -5.19
N LEU A 270 22.56 51.13 -4.05
CA LEU A 270 21.12 51.20 -3.80
C LEU A 270 20.65 52.66 -3.76
N TYR A 271 21.41 53.56 -3.15
CA TYR A 271 21.17 55.00 -3.20
C TYR A 271 21.10 55.50 -4.65
N TYR A 272 22.05 55.08 -5.49
CA TYR A 272 22.09 55.43 -6.90
C TYR A 272 20.87 54.90 -7.67
N ILE A 273 20.45 53.66 -7.42
CA ILE A 273 19.23 53.08 -7.99
C ILE A 273 17.99 53.91 -7.61
N LEU A 274 17.91 54.36 -6.36
CA LEU A 274 16.76 55.10 -5.85
C LEU A 274 16.71 56.57 -6.30
N THR A 275 17.86 57.19 -6.58
CA THR A 275 17.93 58.64 -6.82
C THR A 275 18.46 59.02 -8.21
N GLY A 276 19.02 58.06 -8.96
CA GLY A 276 19.72 58.26 -10.23
C GLY A 276 21.08 58.95 -10.10
N ALA A 277 21.54 59.19 -8.88
CA ALA A 277 22.68 60.04 -8.55
C ALA A 277 23.49 59.43 -7.39
N PRO A 278 24.83 59.56 -7.36
CA PRO A 278 25.61 59.07 -6.23
C PRO A 278 25.34 59.89 -4.96
N PRO A 279 25.62 59.33 -3.77
CA PRO A 279 25.35 60.02 -2.50
C PRO A 279 26.06 61.37 -2.38
N PHE A 280 27.31 61.45 -2.83
CA PHE A 280 28.11 62.67 -2.89
C PHE A 280 28.58 62.94 -4.32
N GLU A 281 28.51 64.21 -4.74
CA GLU A 281 28.84 64.67 -6.09
C GLU A 281 29.79 65.87 -6.06
N GLY A 282 30.70 65.91 -7.04
CA GLY A 282 31.67 66.98 -7.21
C GLY A 282 33.07 66.47 -7.52
N PRO A 283 34.06 67.37 -7.56
CA PRO A 283 35.47 66.99 -7.69
C PRO A 283 35.90 66.02 -6.58
N ALA A 284 36.85 65.13 -6.87
CA ALA A 284 37.29 64.07 -5.96
C ALA A 284 37.58 64.58 -4.53
N GLN A 285 38.31 65.69 -4.40
CA GLN A 285 38.67 66.25 -3.10
C GLN A 285 37.44 66.70 -2.29
N LYS A 286 36.45 67.32 -2.95
CA LYS A 286 35.21 67.74 -2.31
C LYS A 286 34.40 66.53 -1.84
N VAL A 287 34.26 65.51 -2.70
CA VAL A 287 33.54 64.27 -2.36
C VAL A 287 34.15 63.57 -1.14
N LEU A 288 35.47 63.55 -1.03
CA LEU A 288 36.17 62.97 0.12
C LEU A 288 35.94 63.76 1.40
N THR A 289 35.99 65.09 1.33
CA THR A 289 35.65 65.96 2.45
C THR A 289 34.19 65.75 2.89
N ASP A 290 33.25 65.74 1.95
CA ASP A 290 31.83 65.54 2.22
C ASP A 290 31.54 64.16 2.82
N LEU A 291 32.18 63.11 2.30
CA LEU A 291 32.08 61.73 2.81
C LEU A 291 32.49 61.63 4.29
N LEU A 292 33.53 62.35 4.70
CA LEU A 292 34.03 62.33 6.08
C LEU A 292 33.20 63.24 7.00
N LEU A 293 32.83 64.43 6.55
CA LEU A 293 32.24 65.47 7.40
C LEU A 293 30.71 65.51 7.40
N HIS A 294 30.05 65.08 6.32
CA HIS A 294 28.60 65.23 6.15
C HIS A 294 27.89 63.90 5.93
N ASP A 295 26.60 63.84 6.28
CA ASP A 295 25.75 62.68 5.97
C ASP A 295 25.13 62.82 4.58
N PRO A 296 24.88 61.72 3.86
CA PRO A 296 24.24 61.80 2.55
C PRO A 296 22.81 62.32 2.68
N ILE A 297 22.39 63.15 1.72
CA ILE A 297 21.01 63.63 1.64
C ILE A 297 20.07 62.41 1.54
N PRO A 298 19.07 62.22 2.42
CA PRO A 298 18.17 61.07 2.33
C PRO A 298 17.51 60.95 0.95
N PRO A 299 17.41 59.74 0.35
CA PRO A 299 16.84 59.54 -0.98
C PRO A 299 15.51 60.24 -1.23
N ARG A 300 14.56 60.19 -0.28
CA ARG A 300 13.25 60.85 -0.40
C ARG A 300 13.32 62.37 -0.44
N LYS A 301 14.34 62.96 0.20
CA LYS A 301 14.59 64.41 0.12
C LYS A 301 15.27 64.80 -1.18
N ARG A 302 16.14 63.93 -1.73
CA ARG A 302 16.84 64.19 -2.99
C ARG A 302 15.94 64.07 -4.21
N LYS A 303 15.01 63.12 -4.19
CA LYS A 303 14.03 62.87 -5.27
C LYS A 303 12.60 62.75 -4.72
N PRO A 304 12.00 63.85 -4.23
CA PRO A 304 10.63 63.84 -3.71
C PRO A 304 9.61 63.35 -4.73
N GLU A 305 9.87 63.61 -6.01
CA GLU A 305 9.00 63.31 -7.13
C GLU A 305 8.96 61.83 -7.53
N TRP A 306 9.86 60.99 -7.02
CA TRP A 306 9.91 59.54 -7.36
C TRP A 306 9.21 58.64 -6.33
N ASN A 307 8.55 59.22 -5.33
CA ASN A 307 7.81 58.50 -4.29
C ASN A 307 8.59 57.32 -3.69
N ILE A 308 9.85 57.58 -3.29
CA ILE A 308 10.75 56.53 -2.79
C ILE A 308 10.18 55.94 -1.48
N PRO A 309 10.03 54.61 -1.38
CA PRO A 309 9.53 53.95 -0.18
C PRO A 309 10.44 54.21 1.04
N ILE A 310 9.83 54.60 2.17
CA ILE A 310 10.51 54.78 3.46
C ILE A 310 11.36 53.56 3.86
N PRO A 311 10.87 52.31 3.72
CA PRO A 311 11.68 51.13 4.07
C PRO A 311 13.01 51.06 3.30
N LEU A 312 12.99 51.34 1.99
CA LEU A 312 14.19 51.31 1.15
C LEU A 312 15.17 52.43 1.49
N GLU A 313 14.68 53.63 1.82
CA GLU A 313 15.51 54.72 2.33
C GLU A 313 16.23 54.31 3.63
N LYS A 314 15.52 53.68 4.56
CA LYS A 314 16.11 53.22 5.83
C LYS A 314 17.17 52.13 5.64
N ILE A 315 16.92 51.17 4.75
CA ILE A 315 17.89 50.12 4.39
C ILE A 315 19.14 50.76 3.79
N THR A 316 18.96 51.68 2.84
CA THR A 316 20.05 52.40 2.17
C THR A 316 20.92 53.14 3.18
N LEU A 317 20.31 53.94 4.06
CA LEU A 317 21.04 54.74 5.04
C LEU A 317 21.75 53.88 6.11
N LYS A 318 21.16 52.75 6.53
CA LYS A 318 21.85 51.82 7.44
C LYS A 318 23.07 51.17 6.79
N ALA A 319 22.95 50.71 5.54
CA ALA A 319 24.09 50.17 4.80
C ALA A 319 25.22 51.20 4.65
N MET A 320 24.85 52.48 4.55
CA MET A 320 25.76 53.62 4.40
C MET A 320 26.15 54.33 5.70
N ALA A 321 25.91 53.74 6.87
CA ALA A 321 26.30 54.37 8.14
C ALA A 321 27.81 54.66 8.17
N LYS A 322 28.23 55.82 8.70
CA LYS A 322 29.66 56.21 8.72
C LYS A 322 30.50 55.21 9.51
N GLU A 323 30.05 54.86 10.70
CA GLU A 323 30.69 53.84 11.54
C GLU A 323 30.40 52.43 11.02
N PRO A 324 31.42 51.61 10.67
CA PRO A 324 31.21 50.26 10.16
C PRO A 324 30.36 49.40 11.09
N SER A 325 30.49 49.57 12.42
CA SER A 325 29.73 48.84 13.44
C SER A 325 28.21 49.01 13.33
N GLN A 326 27.75 50.15 12.82
CA GLN A 326 26.33 50.51 12.66
C GLN A 326 25.71 50.02 11.34
N ARG A 327 26.54 49.50 10.42
CA ARG A 327 26.07 48.90 9.17
C ARG A 327 25.51 47.50 9.42
N TYR A 328 24.98 46.89 8.36
CA TYR A 328 24.68 45.46 8.38
C TYR A 328 25.94 44.64 8.69
N GLU A 329 25.75 43.57 9.46
CA GLU A 329 26.85 42.68 9.85
C GLU A 329 27.42 41.91 8.65
N SER A 330 26.56 41.53 7.70
CA SER A 330 26.89 40.80 6.48
C SER A 330 26.02 41.25 5.31
N VAL A 331 26.43 40.88 4.08
CA VAL A 331 25.63 41.13 2.87
C VAL A 331 24.31 40.35 2.93
N ALA A 332 24.32 39.12 3.45
CA ALA A 332 23.11 38.34 3.70
C ALA A 332 22.06 39.09 4.57
N ALA A 333 22.50 39.82 5.60
CA ALA A 333 21.60 40.61 6.44
C ALA A 333 20.97 41.80 5.69
N LEU A 334 21.73 42.46 4.80
CA LEU A 334 21.21 43.50 3.91
C LEU A 334 20.19 42.92 2.90
N VAL A 335 20.50 41.76 2.32
CA VAL A 335 19.64 41.03 1.39
C VAL A 335 18.30 40.65 2.04
N GLN A 336 18.34 40.21 3.30
CA GLN A 336 17.14 39.86 4.06
C GLN A 336 16.16 41.03 4.18
N ASP A 337 16.65 42.24 4.45
CA ASP A 337 15.79 43.43 4.54
C ASP A 337 15.23 43.85 3.18
N ILE A 338 16.00 43.72 2.09
CA ILE A 338 15.50 43.99 0.73
C ILE A 338 14.41 42.97 0.33
N HIS A 339 14.60 41.69 0.62
CA HIS A 339 13.56 40.68 0.42
C HIS A 339 12.34 40.92 1.31
N GLY A 340 12.56 41.30 2.56
CA GLY A 340 11.49 41.66 3.48
C GLY A 340 10.63 42.80 2.92
N TYR A 341 11.26 43.82 2.31
CA TYR A 341 10.55 44.88 1.62
C TYR A 341 9.77 44.38 0.39
N LEU A 342 10.40 43.59 -0.49
CA LEU A 342 9.75 43.07 -1.71
C LEU A 342 8.56 42.14 -1.41
N ASP A 343 8.61 41.43 -0.28
CA ASP A 343 7.58 40.48 0.17
C ASP A 343 6.48 41.12 1.05
N ASP A 344 6.48 42.44 1.24
CA ASP A 344 5.62 43.17 2.20
C ASP A 344 5.72 42.65 3.66
N LYS A 345 6.90 42.19 4.08
CA LYS A 345 7.21 41.71 5.44
C LYS A 345 7.86 42.80 6.30
N THR A 346 7.94 42.56 7.60
CA THR A 346 8.71 43.40 8.53
C THR A 346 10.19 43.35 8.19
N ILE A 347 10.83 44.53 8.15
CA ILE A 347 12.28 44.66 7.96
C ILE A 347 12.94 45.16 9.24
N SER A 348 14.23 44.85 9.43
CA SER A 348 14.97 45.13 10.67
C SER A 348 15.08 46.61 11.01
N VAL A 349 14.93 47.48 10.00
CA VAL A 349 15.15 48.94 10.11
C VAL A 349 13.88 49.78 10.09
N TYR A 350 12.71 49.16 9.86
CA TYR A 350 11.46 49.89 9.73
C TYR A 350 10.25 49.00 10.02
N THR A 351 9.50 49.38 11.05
CA THR A 351 8.18 48.83 11.35
C THR A 351 7.10 49.83 10.91
N PRO A 352 6.23 49.47 9.94
CA PRO A 352 5.16 50.37 9.52
C PRO A 352 4.11 50.57 10.64
N PRO A 353 3.46 51.75 10.72
CA PRO A 353 2.38 52.02 11.68
C PRO A 353 1.20 51.03 11.53
N LEU A 354 0.55 50.68 12.65
CA LEU A 354 -0.53 49.68 12.72
C LEU A 354 -1.70 49.94 11.76
N ILE A 355 -2.03 51.21 11.51
CA ILE A 355 -3.15 51.64 10.65
C ILE A 355 -2.92 51.36 9.16
N GLU A 356 -1.66 51.35 8.68
CA GLU A 356 -1.37 51.01 7.28
C GLU A 356 -1.41 49.49 7.02
N ARG A 357 -1.12 48.68 8.05
CA ARG A 357 -1.16 47.21 7.98
C ARG A 357 -2.58 46.69 7.77
N THR A 358 -3.54 47.26 8.48
CA THR A 358 -4.96 46.88 8.37
C THR A 358 -5.57 47.36 7.05
N GLY A 359 -5.25 48.58 6.61
CA GLY A 359 -5.77 49.15 5.37
C GLY A 359 -5.34 48.41 4.09
N LYS A 360 -4.05 48.06 3.96
CA LYS A 360 -3.53 47.36 2.77
C LYS A 360 -3.98 45.90 2.69
N TRP A 361 -4.10 45.23 3.83
CA TRP A 361 -4.59 43.85 3.93
C TRP A 361 -6.06 43.75 3.53
N MET A 362 -6.91 44.68 3.99
CA MET A 362 -8.33 44.72 3.62
C MET A 362 -8.55 45.00 2.13
N LYS A 363 -7.76 45.89 1.50
CA LYS A 363 -7.85 46.14 0.05
C LYS A 363 -7.41 44.95 -0.80
N LYS A 364 -6.36 44.22 -0.39
CA LYS A 364 -5.84 43.05 -1.12
C LYS A 364 -6.75 41.82 -1.02
N HIS A 365 -7.58 41.76 0.01
CA HIS A 365 -8.45 40.62 0.29
C HIS A 365 -9.94 41.01 0.34
N LEU A 366 -10.36 42.08 -0.33
CA LEU A 366 -11.74 42.59 -0.28
C LEU A 366 -12.80 41.51 -0.61
N LEU A 367 -12.56 40.68 -1.63
CA LEU A 367 -13.43 39.54 -1.97
C LEU A 367 -13.40 38.44 -0.92
N LEU A 368 -12.27 38.23 -0.24
CA LEU A 368 -12.08 37.25 0.83
C LEU A 368 -12.75 37.71 2.13
N VAL A 369 -12.71 39.01 2.44
CA VAL A 369 -13.42 39.62 3.56
C VAL A 369 -14.92 39.58 3.30
N LEU A 370 -15.40 39.94 2.10
CA LEU A 370 -16.82 39.84 1.73
C LEU A 370 -17.33 38.39 1.71
N SER A 371 -16.52 37.43 1.25
CA SER A 371 -16.86 36.01 1.29
C SER A 371 -16.79 35.42 2.69
N ILE A 372 -15.88 35.87 3.56
CA ILE A 372 -15.88 35.50 4.98
C ILE A 372 -17.11 36.06 5.68
N PHE A 373 -17.49 37.32 5.43
CA PHE A 373 -18.69 37.91 6.04
C PHE A 373 -19.98 37.21 5.55
N SER A 374 -20.08 36.90 4.26
CA SER A 374 -21.25 36.16 3.73
C SER A 374 -21.26 34.69 4.16
N LEU A 375 -20.10 34.01 4.24
CA LEU A 375 -19.99 32.67 4.79
C LEU A 375 -20.23 32.64 6.31
N SER A 376 -19.85 33.69 7.04
CA SER A 376 -20.16 33.86 8.47
C SER A 376 -21.66 34.06 8.66
N PHE A 377 -22.32 34.86 7.82
CA PHE A 377 -23.77 35.02 7.85
C PHE A 377 -24.51 33.72 7.47
N LEU A 378 -24.03 33.00 6.46
CA LEU A 378 -24.58 31.70 6.05
C LEU A 378 -24.36 30.61 7.10
N THR A 379 -23.21 30.60 7.77
CA THR A 379 -22.92 29.64 8.85
C THR A 379 -23.65 30.00 10.12
N LEU A 380 -23.81 31.28 10.48
CA LEU A 380 -24.68 31.71 11.58
C LEU A 380 -26.15 31.40 11.28
N GLY A 381 -26.61 31.63 10.05
CA GLY A 381 -27.96 31.26 9.61
C GLY A 381 -28.17 29.75 9.61
N PHE A 382 -27.20 28.97 9.11
CA PHE A 382 -27.23 27.51 9.17
C PHE A 382 -27.17 27.00 10.61
N PHE A 383 -26.35 27.60 11.48
CA PHE A 383 -26.25 27.22 12.89
C PHE A 383 -27.53 27.58 13.65
N TYR A 384 -28.16 28.70 13.32
CA TYR A 384 -29.46 29.09 13.85
C TYR A 384 -30.55 28.08 13.43
N LEU A 385 -30.67 27.79 12.14
CA LEU A 385 -31.62 26.81 11.60
C LEU A 385 -31.34 25.37 12.09
N TYR A 386 -30.07 24.99 12.20
CA TYR A 386 -29.64 23.71 12.75
C TYR A 386 -29.94 23.63 14.25
N SER A 387 -29.74 24.70 15.02
CA SER A 387 -30.12 24.73 16.44
C SER A 387 -31.63 24.63 16.62
N GLN A 388 -32.43 25.31 15.77
CA GLN A 388 -33.90 25.20 15.77
C GLN A 388 -34.34 23.77 15.43
N SER A 389 -33.75 23.17 14.39
CA SER A 389 -34.01 21.78 14.00
C SER A 389 -33.62 20.78 15.10
N GLN A 390 -32.51 21.01 15.80
CA GLN A 390 -32.07 20.16 16.92
C GLN A 390 -32.98 20.32 18.15
N VAL A 391 -33.42 21.54 18.45
CA VAL A 391 -34.39 21.78 19.54
C VAL A 391 -35.73 21.11 19.22
N GLU A 392 -36.18 21.14 17.96
CA GLU A 392 -37.43 20.51 17.54
C GLU A 392 -37.32 18.98 17.44
N ALA A 393 -36.17 18.47 17.01
CA ALA A 393 -35.84 17.05 17.06
C ALA A 393 -35.74 16.56 18.51
N GLN A 394 -35.15 17.34 19.42
CA GLN A 394 -35.11 17.03 20.86
C GLN A 394 -36.49 17.07 21.49
N LYS A 395 -37.36 18.03 21.10
CA LYS A 395 -38.76 18.06 21.54
C LYS A 395 -39.55 16.83 21.05
N LYS A 396 -39.36 16.42 19.79
CA LYS A 396 -39.95 15.17 19.25
C LYS A 396 -39.37 13.92 19.90
N LEU A 397 -38.07 13.88 20.16
CA LEU A 397 -37.44 12.74 20.83
C LEU A 397 -37.86 12.66 22.29
N ALA A 398 -38.04 13.80 22.96
CA ALA A 398 -38.53 13.90 24.34
C ALA A 398 -40.02 13.53 24.42
N SER A 399 -40.87 13.94 23.47
CA SER A 399 -42.27 13.52 23.43
C SER A 399 -42.40 12.03 23.11
N MET A 400 -41.60 11.50 22.18
CA MET A 400 -41.52 10.06 21.92
C MET A 400 -40.95 9.27 23.11
N ALA A 401 -39.99 9.83 23.84
CA ALA A 401 -39.45 9.22 25.06
C ALA A 401 -40.45 9.27 26.21
N GLN A 402 -41.25 10.32 26.33
CA GLN A 402 -42.38 10.40 27.29
C GLN A 402 -43.49 9.41 26.93
N GLU A 403 -43.86 9.29 25.65
CA GLU A 403 -44.84 8.31 25.16
C GLU A 403 -44.36 6.87 25.43
N LYS A 404 -43.07 6.61 25.15
CA LYS A 404 -42.44 5.31 25.36
C LYS A 404 -42.27 5.00 26.85
N ASN A 405 -41.97 6.00 27.68
CA ASN A 405 -41.95 5.84 29.14
C ASN A 405 -43.35 5.63 29.72
N ARG A 406 -44.39 6.28 29.18
CA ARG A 406 -45.78 6.03 29.58
C ARG A 406 -46.20 4.60 29.26
N LEU A 407 -45.94 4.13 28.03
CA LEU A 407 -46.16 2.74 27.62
C LEU A 407 -45.32 1.74 28.42
N PHE A 408 -44.10 2.12 28.79
CA PHE A 408 -43.22 1.30 29.64
C PHE A 408 -43.73 1.23 31.08
N GLN A 409 -44.24 2.33 31.64
CA GLN A 409 -44.85 2.39 32.98
C GLN A 409 -46.19 1.66 33.05
N GLU A 410 -47.00 1.71 31.98
CA GLU A 410 -48.21 0.86 31.85
C GLU A 410 -47.85 -0.63 31.78
N ASN A 411 -46.81 -0.99 31.01
CA ASN A 411 -46.33 -2.36 30.94
C ASN A 411 -45.71 -2.83 32.27
N LEU A 412 -45.03 -1.96 33.01
CA LEU A 412 -44.52 -2.26 34.35
C LEU A 412 -45.65 -2.45 35.36
N LYS A 413 -46.69 -1.60 35.38
CA LYS A 413 -47.88 -1.80 36.23
C LYS A 413 -48.62 -3.11 35.90
N ASN A 414 -48.69 -3.47 34.62
CA ASN A 414 -49.28 -4.74 34.18
C ASN A 414 -48.40 -5.95 34.55
N GLN A 415 -47.07 -5.79 34.53
CA GLN A 415 -46.14 -6.82 34.99
C GLN A 415 -46.12 -6.95 36.51
N GLU A 416 -46.24 -5.87 37.27
CA GLU A 416 -46.31 -5.88 38.75
C GLU A 416 -47.59 -6.56 39.23
N LYS A 417 -48.75 -6.27 38.61
CA LYS A 417 -50.00 -7.02 38.87
C LYS A 417 -49.87 -8.52 38.54
N LEU A 418 -49.11 -8.86 37.49
CA LEU A 418 -48.84 -10.25 37.11
C LEU A 418 -47.82 -10.92 38.05
N LEU A 419 -46.86 -10.16 38.62
CA LEU A 419 -45.87 -10.62 39.58
C LEU A 419 -46.45 -10.82 40.98
N GLU A 420 -47.41 -9.99 41.40
CA GLU A 420 -48.14 -10.17 42.66
C GLU A 420 -49.02 -11.43 42.63
N SER A 421 -49.64 -11.76 41.49
CA SER A 421 -50.39 -13.03 41.35
C SER A 421 -49.45 -14.24 41.36
N ARG A 422 -48.27 -14.12 40.73
CA ARG A 422 -47.26 -15.18 40.66
C ARG A 422 -46.50 -15.40 41.98
N ASN A 423 -46.30 -14.35 42.79
CA ASN A 423 -45.69 -14.46 44.12
C ASN A 423 -46.62 -15.13 45.15
N ARG A 424 -47.95 -14.98 45.00
CA ARG A 424 -48.91 -15.78 45.77
C ARG A 424 -48.83 -17.27 45.40
N GLU A 425 -48.67 -17.60 44.12
CA GLU A 425 -48.50 -18.97 43.60
C GLU A 425 -47.14 -19.61 43.99
N LEU A 426 -46.07 -18.81 44.07
CA LEU A 426 -44.71 -19.24 44.47
C LEU A 426 -44.57 -19.54 45.96
N THR A 427 -45.40 -18.92 46.80
CA THR A 427 -45.38 -19.14 48.26
C THR A 427 -46.02 -20.48 48.63
N GLU A 428 -47.02 -20.95 47.87
CA GLU A 428 -47.55 -22.32 48.00
C GLU A 428 -46.61 -23.40 47.45
N LYS A 429 -45.87 -23.10 46.36
CA LYS A 429 -44.88 -24.03 45.78
C LYS A 429 -43.64 -24.25 46.67
N LYS A 430 -43.19 -23.24 47.41
CA LYS A 430 -42.07 -23.36 48.38
C LYS A 430 -42.36 -24.26 49.58
N LYS A 431 -43.63 -24.43 49.97
CA LYS A 431 -44.02 -25.40 51.01
C LYS A 431 -43.87 -26.87 50.56
N ARG A 432 -43.99 -27.15 49.25
CA ARG A 432 -43.89 -28.53 48.70
C ARG A 432 -42.47 -28.95 48.34
N LEU A 433 -41.54 -28.00 48.15
CA LEU A 433 -40.13 -28.30 47.82
C LEU A 433 -39.31 -28.77 49.04
N LYS A 434 -39.74 -28.44 50.27
CA LYS A 434 -39.03 -28.78 51.52
C LYS A 434 -39.12 -30.26 51.92
N MET A 435 -39.98 -31.06 51.26
CA MET A 435 -40.04 -32.52 51.44
C MET A 435 -39.12 -33.31 50.50
N PHE A 436 -38.53 -32.68 49.48
CA PHE A 436 -37.74 -33.39 48.46
C PHE A 436 -36.23 -33.42 48.77
N GLU A 437 -35.75 -32.57 49.70
CA GLU A 437 -34.34 -32.46 50.11
C GLU A 437 -33.89 -33.56 51.10
N GLU A 438 -34.80 -34.33 51.70
CA GLU A 438 -34.44 -35.42 52.63
C GLU A 438 -34.15 -36.77 51.95
N TYR A 439 -34.56 -36.97 50.69
CA TYR A 439 -34.40 -38.27 50.00
C TYR A 439 -33.10 -38.39 49.18
N GLN A 440 -32.42 -37.28 48.88
CA GLN A 440 -31.21 -37.25 48.04
C GLN A 440 -29.91 -37.64 48.78
N ARG A 441 -29.94 -37.89 50.08
CA ARG A 441 -28.72 -38.16 50.87
C ARG A 441 -28.30 -39.65 50.88
N ALA A 442 -28.96 -40.54 50.13
CA ALA A 442 -28.82 -41.99 50.33
C ALA A 442 -28.25 -42.82 49.15
N LEU A 443 -27.89 -42.26 48.00
CA LEU A 443 -27.47 -43.10 46.85
C LEU A 443 -26.15 -42.67 46.17
N VAL A 444 -25.17 -42.28 46.98
CA VAL A 444 -23.80 -41.96 46.52
C VAL A 444 -22.82 -43.15 46.45
N PRO A 445 -23.07 -44.35 47.04
CA PRO A 445 -22.19 -45.49 46.81
C PRO A 445 -22.89 -46.62 46.04
N TYR A 446 -23.34 -46.34 44.81
CA TYR A 446 -23.67 -47.40 43.85
C TYR A 446 -23.03 -47.11 42.49
N LEU A 447 -21.76 -47.51 42.42
CA LEU A 447 -21.16 -48.18 41.27
C LEU A 447 -20.96 -47.28 40.04
N GLU A 448 -19.74 -46.84 39.73
CA GLU A 448 -18.67 -47.77 39.33
C GLU A 448 -19.20 -48.93 38.47
N ALA A 449 -19.91 -48.58 37.39
CA ALA A 449 -20.16 -49.46 36.24
C ALA A 449 -20.30 -48.61 34.97
N LYS A 450 -19.23 -47.84 34.69
CA LYS A 450 -19.16 -46.78 33.67
C LYS A 450 -18.86 -47.28 32.23
N ASP A 451 -18.95 -48.58 31.95
CA ASP A 451 -18.42 -49.14 30.69
C ASP A 451 -19.28 -50.22 29.99
N ALA A 452 -20.61 -50.24 30.16
CA ALA A 452 -21.45 -51.14 29.36
C ALA A 452 -22.86 -50.57 29.12
N LEU A 453 -23.38 -50.79 27.91
CA LEU A 453 -24.74 -50.49 27.43
C LEU A 453 -25.01 -49.00 27.15
N ASP A 454 -24.84 -48.50 25.93
CA ASP A 454 -25.57 -48.90 24.71
C ASP A 454 -27.06 -49.18 24.99
N GLN A 455 -27.92 -48.17 24.80
CA GLN A 455 -29.28 -48.25 24.19
C GLN A 455 -30.20 -47.07 24.61
N GLY A 456 -30.89 -46.47 23.63
CA GLY A 456 -32.32 -46.15 23.75
C GLY A 456 -32.78 -44.77 24.27
N ILE A 457 -33.05 -43.86 23.33
CA ILE A 457 -34.35 -43.16 23.09
C ILE A 457 -35.16 -42.65 24.30
N GLN A 458 -35.42 -41.32 24.37
CA GLN A 458 -36.70 -40.62 24.11
C GLN A 458 -36.89 -39.36 24.98
N PHE A 459 -37.18 -38.21 24.34
CA PHE A 459 -37.99 -37.17 24.96
C PHE A 459 -39.00 -36.61 23.95
N ALA A 460 -40.17 -37.26 23.96
CA ALA A 460 -41.42 -36.69 23.50
C ALA A 460 -41.99 -35.81 24.63
N ARG A 461 -42.06 -34.48 24.45
CA ARG A 461 -43.14 -33.63 25.03
C ARG A 461 -43.17 -32.15 24.63
N VAL A 462 -42.70 -31.81 23.43
CA VAL A 462 -43.21 -30.63 22.69
C VAL A 462 -44.38 -31.03 21.75
N GLN A 463 -44.87 -32.27 21.87
CA GLN A 463 -46.06 -32.81 21.19
C GLN A 463 -47.41 -32.24 21.70
N GLU A 464 -47.47 -31.42 22.76
CA GLU A 464 -48.75 -31.12 23.42
C GLU A 464 -49.48 -29.83 22.98
N ILE A 465 -48.87 -28.89 22.25
CA ILE A 465 -49.56 -27.60 21.94
C ILE A 465 -49.78 -27.32 20.44
N VAL A 466 -48.88 -27.72 19.54
CA VAL A 466 -49.06 -27.47 18.10
C VAL A 466 -49.91 -28.57 17.44
N ILE A 467 -49.83 -29.79 17.95
CA ILE A 467 -50.48 -30.97 17.40
C ILE A 467 -52.02 -30.97 17.54
N PRO A 468 -52.68 -30.45 18.59
CA PRO A 468 -54.15 -30.50 18.69
C PRO A 468 -54.89 -29.65 17.63
N LYS A 469 -54.32 -28.53 17.18
CA LYS A 469 -54.93 -27.71 16.11
C LYS A 469 -54.69 -28.28 14.70
N LEU A 470 -53.56 -28.97 14.48
CA LEU A 470 -53.36 -29.79 13.26
C LEU A 470 -54.19 -31.08 13.28
N LYS A 471 -54.40 -31.70 14.46
CA LYS A 471 -55.20 -32.93 14.66
C LYS A 471 -56.69 -32.74 14.36
N ARG A 472 -57.23 -31.52 14.36
CA ARG A 472 -58.62 -31.27 13.93
C ARG A 472 -58.75 -31.21 12.40
N ALA A 473 -57.71 -30.75 11.69
CA ALA A 473 -57.66 -30.79 10.22
C ALA A 473 -57.30 -32.18 9.66
N ILE A 474 -56.41 -32.91 10.34
CA ILE A 474 -56.00 -34.27 9.94
C ILE A 474 -57.06 -35.33 10.30
N ARG A 475 -57.97 -35.08 11.26
CA ARG A 475 -59.02 -36.04 11.65
C ARG A 475 -60.06 -36.34 10.56
N ILE A 476 -60.15 -35.55 9.50
CA ILE A 476 -61.21 -35.69 8.50
C ILE A 476 -60.80 -36.61 7.32
N TYR A 477 -59.51 -36.96 7.16
CA TYR A 477 -59.06 -37.64 5.93
C TYR A 477 -58.06 -38.83 5.96
N PRO A 478 -57.71 -39.54 7.06
CA PRO A 478 -56.71 -40.62 6.97
C PRO A 478 -57.28 -42.04 6.91
N GLN A 479 -58.60 -42.25 6.77
CA GLN A 479 -59.14 -43.62 6.76
C GLN A 479 -58.89 -44.40 5.44
N PHE A 480 -58.16 -43.85 4.45
CA PHE A 480 -58.02 -44.48 3.13
C PHE A 480 -56.61 -44.53 2.51
N ILE A 481 -55.54 -44.08 3.17
CA ILE A 481 -54.20 -43.95 2.51
C ILE A 481 -53.12 -44.93 3.03
N GLU A 482 -53.11 -45.29 4.31
CA GLU A 482 -52.03 -46.12 4.87
C GLU A 482 -51.88 -47.54 4.26
N PRO A 483 -52.96 -48.28 3.92
CA PRO A 483 -52.80 -49.59 3.29
C PRO A 483 -52.18 -49.51 1.89
N ARG A 484 -52.40 -48.42 1.15
CA ARG A 484 -51.94 -48.25 -0.24
C ARG A 484 -50.41 -48.16 -0.32
N TRP A 485 -49.75 -47.51 0.62
CA TRP A 485 -48.30 -47.28 0.56
C TRP A 485 -47.47 -48.54 0.84
N GLU A 486 -47.89 -49.41 1.76
CA GLU A 486 -47.17 -50.66 2.04
C GLU A 486 -47.36 -51.72 0.95
N LEU A 487 -48.54 -51.76 0.31
CA LEU A 487 -48.80 -52.57 -0.89
C LEU A 487 -47.96 -52.13 -2.10
N ILE A 488 -47.76 -50.82 -2.26
CA ILE A 488 -46.89 -50.27 -3.31
C ILE A 488 -45.43 -50.69 -3.07
N LYS A 489 -44.92 -50.68 -1.82
CA LYS A 489 -43.57 -51.17 -1.49
C LYS A 489 -43.37 -52.65 -1.85
N LEU A 490 -44.36 -53.51 -1.62
CA LEU A 490 -44.30 -54.94 -1.99
C LEU A 490 -44.07 -55.19 -3.49
N SER A 491 -44.57 -54.30 -4.35
CA SER A 491 -44.36 -54.36 -5.81
C SER A 491 -42.95 -53.95 -6.27
N PHE A 492 -42.11 -53.39 -5.40
CA PHE A 492 -40.76 -52.92 -5.74
C PHE A 492 -39.66 -53.99 -5.57
N PHE A 493 -39.91 -55.07 -4.83
CA PHE A 493 -38.86 -56.01 -4.39
C PHE A 493 -38.89 -57.38 -5.11
N MET A 494 -39.19 -57.37 -6.42
CA MET A 494 -39.39 -58.59 -7.23
C MET A 494 -38.17 -59.54 -7.36
N ASP A 495 -36.94 -59.04 -7.12
CA ASP A 495 -35.70 -59.85 -7.17
C ASP A 495 -35.16 -60.22 -5.77
N ARG A 496 -35.86 -59.84 -4.69
CA ARG A 496 -35.42 -60.08 -3.31
C ARG A 496 -36.55 -60.67 -2.48
N PRO A 497 -36.79 -62.00 -2.58
CA PRO A 497 -37.90 -62.68 -1.91
C PRO A 497 -37.93 -62.46 -0.38
N TRP A 498 -36.76 -62.25 0.24
CA TRP A 498 -36.60 -61.99 1.67
C TRP A 498 -37.11 -60.60 2.11
N GLU A 499 -36.95 -59.58 1.26
CA GLU A 499 -37.44 -58.22 1.55
C GLU A 499 -38.96 -58.15 1.35
N ALA A 500 -39.48 -58.79 0.31
CA ALA A 500 -40.93 -58.96 0.11
C ALA A 500 -41.60 -59.68 1.31
N GLN A 501 -40.97 -60.72 1.85
CA GLN A 501 -41.43 -61.46 3.03
C GLN A 501 -41.54 -60.57 4.28
N LYS A 502 -40.59 -59.65 4.49
CA LYS A 502 -40.58 -58.72 5.63
C LYS A 502 -41.74 -57.73 5.57
N TYR A 503 -42.04 -57.18 4.40
CA TYR A 503 -43.16 -56.25 4.22
C TYR A 503 -44.52 -56.97 4.27
N LEU A 504 -44.61 -58.19 3.75
CA LEU A 504 -45.79 -59.05 3.89
C LEU A 504 -46.13 -59.31 5.36
N HIS A 505 -45.11 -59.60 6.17
CA HIS A 505 -45.24 -59.82 7.60
C HIS A 505 -45.78 -58.58 8.32
N GLN A 506 -45.23 -57.40 8.00
CA GLN A 506 -45.67 -56.13 8.58
C GLN A 506 -47.11 -55.77 8.18
N MET A 507 -47.50 -56.04 6.94
CA MET A 507 -48.87 -55.83 6.46
C MET A 507 -49.87 -56.75 7.16
N LEU A 508 -49.54 -58.05 7.31
CA LEU A 508 -50.40 -59.01 8.01
C LEU A 508 -50.51 -58.68 9.50
N GLN A 509 -49.42 -58.26 10.15
CA GLN A 509 -49.47 -57.76 11.53
C GLN A 509 -50.38 -56.53 11.68
N PHE A 510 -50.40 -55.64 10.69
CA PHE A 510 -51.27 -54.47 10.68
C PHE A 510 -52.76 -54.86 10.53
N VAL A 511 -53.09 -55.79 9.63
CA VAL A 511 -54.46 -56.34 9.46
C VAL A 511 -54.93 -57.10 10.71
N VAL A 512 -54.02 -57.84 11.35
CA VAL A 512 -54.28 -58.52 12.63
C VAL A 512 -54.55 -57.51 13.75
N LYS A 513 -53.78 -56.42 13.83
CA LYS A 513 -53.99 -55.34 14.81
C LYS A 513 -55.30 -54.58 14.62
N THR A 514 -55.77 -54.43 13.38
CA THR A 514 -56.93 -53.58 13.04
C THR A 514 -58.26 -54.33 13.04
N SER A 515 -58.30 -55.64 12.76
CA SER A 515 -59.57 -56.37 12.62
C SER A 515 -60.26 -56.81 13.93
N LYS A 516 -59.61 -56.71 15.10
CA LYS A 516 -60.11 -57.19 16.42
C LYS A 516 -60.72 -58.62 16.42
N SER A 517 -60.41 -59.44 15.42
CA SER A 517 -60.97 -60.78 15.27
C SER A 517 -60.24 -61.78 16.19
N LYS A 518 -60.99 -62.60 16.93
CA LYS A 518 -60.44 -63.70 17.75
C LYS A 518 -59.68 -64.77 16.94
N LYS A 519 -59.74 -64.73 15.60
CA LYS A 519 -58.97 -65.62 14.70
C LYS A 519 -57.58 -65.10 14.31
N ALA A 520 -57.18 -63.92 14.81
CA ALA A 520 -55.87 -63.27 14.58
C ALA A 520 -54.61 -64.17 14.62
N PRO A 521 -54.48 -65.19 15.49
CA PRO A 521 -53.31 -66.06 15.50
C PRO A 521 -53.19 -66.94 14.24
N LYS A 522 -54.30 -67.28 13.57
CA LYS A 522 -54.27 -68.11 12.35
C LYS A 522 -53.71 -67.37 11.13
N LEU A 523 -53.92 -66.05 11.04
CA LEU A 523 -53.36 -65.18 9.98
C LEU A 523 -51.83 -65.06 10.06
N LEU A 524 -51.26 -65.10 11.27
CA LEU A 524 -49.80 -65.12 11.47
C LEU A 524 -49.17 -66.45 10.98
N GLY A 525 -49.96 -67.53 10.92
CA GLY A 525 -49.54 -68.83 10.40
C GLY A 525 -49.12 -68.81 8.92
N ILE A 526 -49.57 -67.84 8.13
CA ILE A 526 -49.12 -67.61 6.74
C ILE A 526 -47.61 -67.34 6.68
N VAL A 527 -47.09 -66.59 7.66
CA VAL A 527 -45.66 -66.23 7.74
C VAL A 527 -44.84 -67.49 8.05
N THR A 528 -45.37 -68.35 8.91
CA THR A 528 -44.79 -69.65 9.25
C THR A 528 -44.81 -70.59 8.04
N LEU A 529 -45.86 -70.57 7.21
CA LEU A 529 -45.95 -71.36 5.98
C LEU A 529 -44.90 -70.97 4.94
N MET A 530 -44.51 -69.69 4.82
CA MET A 530 -43.48 -69.26 3.85
C MET A 530 -42.07 -69.77 4.18
N THR A 531 -41.83 -70.27 5.40
CA THR A 531 -40.58 -71.00 5.71
C THR A 531 -40.49 -72.37 5.03
N PHE A 532 -41.60 -72.98 4.60
CA PHE A 532 -41.60 -74.22 3.80
C PHE A 532 -41.09 -73.99 2.37
N VAL A 533 -41.33 -72.80 1.79
CA VAL A 533 -40.81 -72.41 0.47
C VAL A 533 -39.29 -72.28 0.50
N GLN A 534 -38.71 -71.77 1.60
CA GLN A 534 -37.25 -71.72 1.81
C GLN A 534 -36.59 -73.11 1.90
N LYS A 535 -37.36 -74.15 2.25
CA LYS A 535 -36.87 -75.55 2.37
C LYS A 535 -37.16 -76.41 1.13
N GLY A 536 -37.62 -75.82 0.02
CA GLY A 536 -37.88 -76.55 -1.23
C GLY A 536 -39.10 -77.48 -1.22
N LYS A 537 -40.00 -77.35 -0.23
CA LYS A 537 -41.19 -78.20 -0.08
C LYS A 537 -42.45 -77.55 -0.69
N THR A 538 -42.45 -77.36 -2.00
CA THR A 538 -43.46 -76.56 -2.73
C THR A 538 -44.87 -77.17 -2.71
N ASN A 539 -45.00 -78.50 -2.72
CA ASN A 539 -46.30 -79.18 -2.78
C ASN A 539 -47.06 -79.19 -1.42
N GLU A 540 -46.34 -79.31 -0.30
CA GLU A 540 -46.92 -79.20 1.06
C GLU A 540 -47.38 -77.76 1.36
N PHE A 541 -46.64 -76.77 0.84
CA PHE A 541 -47.03 -75.36 0.90
C PHE A 541 -48.31 -75.10 0.09
N LEU A 542 -48.44 -75.67 -1.12
CA LEU A 542 -49.61 -75.50 -1.99
C LEU A 542 -50.92 -76.00 -1.37
N ALA A 543 -50.89 -77.15 -0.68
CA ALA A 543 -52.08 -77.70 -0.02
C ALA A 543 -52.55 -76.81 1.14
N LYS A 544 -51.63 -76.44 2.05
CA LYS A 544 -51.94 -75.61 3.23
C LYS A 544 -52.24 -74.15 2.89
N PHE A 545 -51.60 -73.58 1.85
CA PHE A 545 -51.87 -72.22 1.40
C PHE A 545 -53.23 -72.11 0.70
N SER A 546 -53.61 -73.10 -0.11
CA SER A 546 -54.93 -73.13 -0.77
C SER A 546 -56.08 -73.33 0.22
N GLU A 547 -55.88 -74.11 1.28
CA GLU A 547 -56.83 -74.30 2.37
C GLU A 547 -57.00 -73.01 3.21
N LEU A 548 -55.88 -72.33 3.49
CA LEU A 548 -55.84 -71.09 4.25
C LEU A 548 -56.43 -69.89 3.48
N ILE A 549 -56.23 -69.81 2.15
CA ILE A 549 -56.92 -68.82 1.30
C ILE A 549 -58.43 -69.06 1.32
N ARG A 550 -58.89 -70.32 1.23
CA ARG A 550 -60.32 -70.65 1.33
C ARG A 550 -60.92 -70.28 2.70
N GLU A 551 -60.20 -70.51 3.80
CA GLU A 551 -60.63 -70.08 5.14
C GLU A 551 -60.67 -68.53 5.28
N LEU A 552 -59.72 -67.82 4.66
CA LEU A 552 -59.62 -66.35 4.70
C LEU A 552 -60.65 -65.66 3.81
N GLU A 553 -60.95 -66.21 2.63
CA GLU A 553 -62.01 -65.70 1.75
C GLU A 553 -63.39 -65.77 2.42
N ALA A 554 -63.63 -66.77 3.26
CA ALA A 554 -64.84 -66.88 4.07
C ALA A 554 -64.89 -65.93 5.29
N SER A 555 -63.80 -65.22 5.62
CA SER A 555 -63.70 -64.41 6.85
C SER A 555 -63.01 -63.04 6.71
N LEU A 556 -62.86 -62.54 5.47
CA LEU A 556 -62.36 -61.20 5.19
C LEU A 556 -63.26 -60.12 5.83
N PRO A 557 -62.70 -59.15 6.59
CA PRO A 557 -63.48 -58.01 7.08
C PRO A 557 -64.02 -57.17 5.90
N PRO A 558 -65.19 -56.51 6.02
CA PRO A 558 -65.78 -55.70 4.94
C PRO A 558 -64.93 -54.51 4.44
N PHE A 559 -63.78 -54.25 5.06
CA PHE A 559 -62.97 -53.04 4.88
C PHE A 559 -61.67 -53.23 4.08
N PHE A 560 -61.32 -54.44 3.62
CA PHE A 560 -60.14 -54.60 2.74
C PHE A 560 -60.52 -54.37 1.27
N PRO A 561 -59.91 -53.41 0.55
CA PRO A 561 -60.33 -53.13 -0.82
C PRO A 561 -59.97 -54.30 -1.74
N LYS A 562 -61.00 -54.93 -2.33
CA LYS A 562 -60.89 -56.10 -3.24
C LYS A 562 -59.73 -56.04 -4.24
N PRO A 563 -59.40 -54.91 -4.88
CA PRO A 563 -58.42 -54.93 -5.97
C PRO A 563 -56.97 -55.10 -5.48
N TYR A 564 -56.68 -54.68 -4.25
CA TYR A 564 -55.39 -54.91 -3.63
C TYR A 564 -55.24 -56.36 -3.13
N TRP A 565 -56.36 -57.03 -2.82
CA TRP A 565 -56.36 -58.46 -2.53
C TRP A 565 -56.04 -59.28 -3.78
N HIS A 566 -56.62 -58.89 -4.93
CA HIS A 566 -56.27 -59.45 -6.24
C HIS A 566 -54.79 -59.21 -6.60
N LEU A 567 -54.26 -58.00 -6.40
CA LEU A 567 -52.83 -57.72 -6.57
C LEU A 567 -51.95 -58.63 -5.69
N PHE A 568 -52.31 -58.80 -4.42
CA PHE A 568 -51.60 -59.68 -3.50
C PHE A 568 -51.58 -61.13 -3.98
N LYS A 569 -52.74 -61.67 -4.39
CA LYS A 569 -52.85 -63.01 -4.98
C LYS A 569 -52.00 -63.14 -6.23
N SER A 570 -51.98 -62.10 -7.08
CA SER A 570 -51.18 -62.09 -8.31
C SER A 570 -49.68 -62.25 -8.04
N ILE A 571 -49.14 -61.52 -7.06
CA ILE A 571 -47.73 -61.56 -6.69
C ILE A 571 -47.40 -62.93 -6.07
N ALA A 572 -48.28 -63.45 -5.21
CA ALA A 572 -48.12 -64.78 -4.63
C ALA A 572 -48.08 -65.87 -5.72
N PHE A 573 -49.04 -65.89 -6.65
CA PHE A 573 -49.05 -66.85 -7.76
C PHE A 573 -47.85 -66.74 -8.69
N PHE A 574 -47.32 -65.53 -8.89
CA PHE A 574 -46.13 -65.32 -9.69
C PHE A 574 -44.89 -65.99 -9.09
N TYR A 575 -44.66 -65.80 -7.78
CA TYR A 575 -43.54 -66.45 -7.08
C TYR A 575 -43.72 -67.95 -6.89
N MET A 576 -44.95 -68.46 -6.96
CA MET A 576 -45.26 -69.89 -6.99
C MET A 576 -45.06 -70.54 -8.37
N GLY A 577 -44.55 -69.80 -9.38
CA GLY A 577 -44.36 -70.29 -10.75
C GLY A 577 -45.66 -70.48 -11.55
N SER A 578 -46.82 -70.15 -10.96
CA SER A 578 -48.14 -70.23 -11.58
C SER A 578 -48.47 -68.92 -12.31
N HIS A 579 -47.64 -68.56 -13.30
CA HIS A 579 -47.69 -67.27 -13.97
C HIS A 579 -49.04 -66.95 -14.65
N GLN A 580 -49.82 -67.96 -15.03
CA GLN A 580 -51.16 -67.80 -15.63
C GLN A 580 -52.16 -67.23 -14.60
N LYS A 581 -52.22 -67.84 -13.41
CA LYS A 581 -53.07 -67.39 -12.30
C LYS A 581 -52.64 -66.02 -11.77
N ALA A 582 -51.33 -65.73 -11.84
CA ALA A 582 -50.83 -64.39 -11.53
C ALA A 582 -51.38 -63.34 -12.51
N LEU A 583 -51.45 -63.68 -13.80
CA LEU A 583 -51.99 -62.81 -14.83
C LEU A 583 -53.51 -62.58 -14.66
N GLU A 584 -54.25 -63.64 -14.37
CA GLU A 584 -55.70 -63.58 -14.12
C GLU A 584 -56.05 -62.71 -12.90
N GLU A 585 -55.28 -62.85 -11.82
CA GLU A 585 -55.50 -62.06 -10.60
C GLU A 585 -55.09 -60.59 -10.78
N ILE A 586 -54.03 -60.27 -11.54
CA ILE A 586 -53.71 -58.85 -11.83
C ILE A 586 -54.76 -58.23 -12.77
N ASP A 587 -55.36 -59.02 -13.66
CA ASP A 587 -56.46 -58.57 -14.53
C ASP A 587 -57.74 -58.30 -13.74
N LEU A 588 -58.06 -59.12 -12.74
CA LEU A 588 -59.16 -58.85 -11.80
C LEU A 588 -58.89 -57.59 -10.97
N ALA A 589 -57.64 -57.38 -10.53
CA ALA A 589 -57.24 -56.16 -9.82
C ALA A 589 -57.42 -54.91 -10.69
N LEU A 590 -57.02 -54.98 -11.97
CA LEU A 590 -57.18 -53.88 -12.93
C LEU A 590 -58.65 -53.62 -13.28
N LYS A 591 -59.47 -54.67 -13.37
CA LYS A 591 -60.91 -54.57 -13.64
C LYS A 591 -61.66 -53.89 -12.50
N ASP A 592 -61.38 -54.27 -11.26
CA ASP A 592 -62.09 -53.75 -10.09
C ASP A 592 -61.58 -52.36 -9.61
N PHE A 593 -60.33 -51.98 -9.94
CA PHE A 593 -59.76 -50.66 -9.59
C PHE A 593 -59.84 -49.63 -10.73
N GLY A 594 -60.04 -50.09 -11.96
CA GLY A 594 -59.99 -49.29 -13.18
C GLY A 594 -58.57 -49.19 -13.78
N ALA A 595 -58.48 -49.10 -15.12
CA ALA A 595 -57.24 -49.11 -15.92
C ALA A 595 -56.33 -47.87 -15.76
N ILE A 596 -56.37 -47.18 -14.62
CA ILE A 596 -55.73 -45.87 -14.38
C ILE A 596 -54.54 -46.00 -13.40
N SER A 597 -54.38 -47.13 -12.71
CA SER A 597 -53.23 -47.38 -11.82
C SER A 597 -52.05 -47.94 -12.62
N TRP A 598 -51.08 -47.07 -12.89
CA TRP A 598 -49.85 -47.40 -13.62
C TRP A 598 -49.06 -48.54 -12.93
N GLU A 599 -49.17 -48.67 -11.61
CA GLU A 599 -48.52 -49.72 -10.83
C GLU A 599 -48.97 -51.12 -11.24
N PHE A 600 -50.26 -51.30 -11.50
CA PHE A 600 -50.86 -52.60 -11.82
C PHE A 600 -50.61 -52.97 -13.28
N LEU A 601 -50.66 -51.98 -14.18
CA LEU A 601 -50.33 -52.15 -15.60
C LEU A 601 -48.85 -52.49 -15.79
N ALA A 602 -47.94 -51.83 -15.05
CA ALA A 602 -46.52 -52.16 -15.07
C ALA A 602 -46.26 -53.59 -14.55
N GLN A 603 -46.97 -54.01 -13.49
CA GLN A 603 -46.86 -55.38 -12.96
C GLN A 603 -47.37 -56.42 -13.96
N LYS A 604 -48.48 -56.14 -14.66
CA LYS A 604 -49.01 -56.99 -15.74
C LYS A 604 -48.02 -57.13 -16.91
N ALA A 605 -47.34 -56.06 -17.31
CA ALA A 605 -46.32 -56.11 -18.37
C ALA A 605 -45.17 -57.08 -18.01
N ILE A 606 -44.76 -57.11 -16.73
CA ILE A 606 -43.75 -58.05 -16.23
C ILE A 606 -44.26 -59.50 -16.32
N TYR A 607 -45.49 -59.78 -15.88
CA TYR A 607 -46.03 -61.14 -15.94
C TYR A 607 -46.19 -61.64 -17.39
N LEU A 608 -46.61 -60.75 -18.31
CA LEU A 608 -46.67 -61.03 -19.74
C LEU A 608 -45.29 -61.38 -20.32
N CYS A 609 -44.23 -60.69 -19.88
CA CYS A 609 -42.86 -61.00 -20.28
C CYS A 609 -42.42 -62.41 -19.84
N TYR A 610 -42.74 -62.81 -18.60
CA TYR A 610 -42.42 -64.14 -18.08
C TYR A 610 -43.21 -65.27 -18.77
N GLN A 611 -44.41 -64.98 -19.27
CA GLN A 611 -45.16 -65.89 -20.13
C GLN A 611 -44.75 -65.88 -21.60
N LYS A 612 -43.68 -65.16 -21.96
CA LYS A 612 -43.21 -64.96 -23.35
C LYS A 612 -44.23 -64.27 -24.27
N ARG A 613 -45.23 -63.56 -23.72
CA ARG A 613 -46.23 -62.76 -24.45
C ARG A 613 -45.71 -61.33 -24.68
N ILE A 614 -44.59 -61.24 -25.38
CA ILE A 614 -43.76 -60.01 -25.45
C ILE A 614 -44.47 -58.85 -26.16
N LYS A 615 -45.20 -59.11 -27.26
CA LYS A 615 -45.90 -58.05 -28.02
C LYS A 615 -46.99 -57.36 -27.21
N GLU A 616 -47.68 -58.09 -26.36
CA GLU A 616 -48.73 -57.54 -25.49
C GLU A 616 -48.12 -56.69 -24.36
N ALA A 617 -46.95 -57.09 -23.86
CA ALA A 617 -46.18 -56.29 -22.91
C ALA A 617 -45.65 -55.00 -23.56
N GLU A 618 -45.20 -55.06 -24.82
CA GLU A 618 -44.75 -53.88 -25.59
C GLU A 618 -45.88 -52.86 -25.76
N MET A 619 -47.04 -53.28 -26.27
CA MET A 619 -48.20 -52.38 -26.44
C MET A 619 -48.64 -51.73 -25.13
N LEU A 620 -48.62 -52.49 -24.03
CA LEU A 620 -48.99 -51.98 -22.71
C LEU A 620 -47.98 -50.95 -22.18
N LEU A 621 -46.69 -51.13 -22.48
CA LEU A 621 -45.63 -50.21 -22.07
C LEU A 621 -45.60 -48.94 -22.93
N ASP A 622 -45.88 -49.06 -24.23
CA ASP A 622 -46.01 -47.90 -25.12
C ASP A 622 -47.17 -47.00 -24.67
N ASP A 623 -48.35 -47.58 -24.37
CA ASP A 623 -49.50 -46.83 -23.81
C ASP A 623 -49.16 -46.20 -22.45
N LEU A 624 -48.41 -46.88 -21.58
CA LEU A 624 -47.98 -46.33 -20.28
C LEU A 624 -47.02 -45.14 -20.42
N VAL A 625 -46.11 -45.17 -21.40
CA VAL A 625 -45.15 -44.10 -21.67
C VAL A 625 -45.84 -42.90 -22.28
N GLU A 626 -46.79 -43.13 -23.19
CA GLU A 626 -47.56 -42.07 -23.84
C GLU A 626 -48.50 -41.38 -22.83
N LYS A 627 -49.14 -42.16 -21.95
CA LYS A 627 -50.12 -41.66 -20.98
C LYS A 627 -49.51 -41.12 -19.69
N TYR A 628 -48.33 -41.61 -19.30
CA TYR A 628 -47.62 -41.19 -18.07
C TYR A 628 -46.11 -40.92 -18.30
N PRO A 629 -45.76 -39.96 -19.17
CA PRO A 629 -44.36 -39.71 -19.58
C PRO A 629 -43.46 -39.24 -18.43
N HIS A 630 -44.03 -38.65 -17.38
CA HIS A 630 -43.31 -38.22 -16.18
C HIS A 630 -42.84 -39.39 -15.30
N LEU A 631 -43.35 -40.61 -15.52
CA LEU A 631 -42.96 -41.82 -14.80
C LEU A 631 -41.94 -42.68 -15.57
N LEU A 632 -41.45 -42.21 -16.72
CA LEU A 632 -40.46 -42.89 -17.57
C LEU A 632 -39.21 -43.37 -16.80
N PHE A 633 -38.80 -42.60 -15.79
CA PHE A 633 -37.68 -42.96 -14.91
C PHE A 633 -37.99 -44.18 -14.01
N VAL A 634 -39.21 -44.30 -13.51
CA VAL A 634 -39.65 -45.45 -12.70
C VAL A 634 -39.75 -46.70 -13.56
N TYR A 635 -40.16 -46.54 -14.83
CA TYR A 635 -40.16 -47.63 -15.81
C TYR A 635 -38.74 -48.08 -16.16
N LEU A 636 -37.81 -47.16 -16.42
CA LEU A 636 -36.39 -47.44 -16.68
C LEU A 636 -35.67 -48.07 -15.49
N ALA A 637 -36.03 -47.70 -14.26
CA ALA A 637 -35.49 -48.30 -13.04
C ALA A 637 -36.00 -49.75 -12.79
N ARG A 638 -37.17 -50.12 -13.33
CA ARG A 638 -37.80 -51.44 -13.18
C ARG A 638 -37.39 -52.49 -14.25
N CYS A 639 -36.29 -52.26 -14.96
CA CYS A 639 -36.05 -52.94 -16.24
C CYS A 639 -35.37 -54.33 -16.17
N GLN A 640 -36.18 -55.38 -15.99
CA GLN A 640 -35.90 -56.70 -16.58
C GLN A 640 -36.45 -56.84 -18.02
N VAL A 641 -37.35 -55.94 -18.43
CA VAL A 641 -38.06 -55.98 -19.73
C VAL A 641 -37.13 -55.72 -20.93
N PHE A 642 -36.18 -54.77 -20.84
CA PHE A 642 -35.26 -54.46 -21.95
C PHE A 642 -34.35 -55.62 -22.35
N ARG A 643 -34.12 -56.59 -21.45
CA ARG A 643 -33.32 -57.77 -21.76
C ARG A 643 -34.01 -58.69 -22.79
N TYR A 644 -35.33 -58.58 -22.94
CA TYR A 644 -36.14 -59.40 -23.85
C TYR A 644 -36.59 -58.66 -25.12
N LEU A 645 -36.54 -57.33 -25.14
CA LEU A 645 -36.94 -56.49 -26.28
C LEU A 645 -35.74 -56.21 -27.22
N ARG A 646 -35.47 -57.14 -28.14
CA ARG A 646 -34.31 -57.13 -29.09
C ARG A 646 -34.22 -55.92 -30.05
N ARG A 647 -35.20 -55.01 -30.08
CA ARG A 647 -35.31 -53.94 -31.11
C ARG A 647 -34.53 -52.65 -30.79
N TYR A 648 -34.04 -52.46 -29.56
CA TYR A 648 -33.32 -51.25 -29.12
C TYR A 648 -31.78 -51.42 -29.00
N LYS A 649 -31.18 -52.23 -29.88
CA LYS A 649 -29.74 -52.58 -29.88
C LYS A 649 -28.75 -51.41 -29.89
N ALA A 650 -29.14 -50.22 -30.35
CA ALA A 650 -28.27 -49.04 -30.36
C ALA A 650 -27.99 -48.51 -28.94
N LEU A 651 -29.00 -48.54 -28.06
CA LEU A 651 -28.88 -48.13 -26.66
C LEU A 651 -28.22 -49.19 -25.78
N GLU A 652 -28.43 -50.48 -26.10
CA GLU A 652 -27.82 -51.61 -25.40
C GLU A 652 -26.28 -51.55 -25.48
N LYS A 653 -25.71 -51.17 -26.63
CA LYS A 653 -24.26 -51.13 -26.85
C LYS A 653 -23.58 -50.02 -26.05
N GLU A 654 -24.23 -48.86 -25.91
CA GLU A 654 -23.71 -47.74 -25.11
C GLU A 654 -23.87 -47.99 -23.60
N ALA A 655 -24.98 -48.61 -23.18
CA ALA A 655 -25.21 -49.01 -21.79
C ALA A 655 -24.25 -50.12 -21.34
N LEU A 656 -23.95 -51.10 -22.22
CA LEU A 656 -23.01 -52.19 -21.94
C LEU A 656 -21.55 -51.73 -21.84
N ILE A 657 -21.15 -50.70 -22.59
CA ILE A 657 -19.81 -50.09 -22.46
C ILE A 657 -19.69 -49.36 -21.12
N ALA A 658 -20.76 -48.68 -20.66
CA ALA A 658 -20.80 -48.01 -19.36
C ALA A 658 -20.78 -49.01 -18.18
N LEU A 659 -21.47 -50.15 -18.31
CA LEU A 659 -21.51 -51.20 -17.28
C LEU A 659 -20.24 -52.05 -17.20
N LYS A 660 -19.48 -52.18 -18.30
CA LYS A 660 -18.20 -52.93 -18.34
C LYS A 660 -17.03 -52.21 -17.68
N LEU A 661 -17.11 -50.89 -17.47
CA LEU A 661 -15.99 -50.10 -16.97
C LEU A 661 -15.93 -49.96 -15.44
N ASP A 662 -17.02 -50.28 -14.73
CA ASP A 662 -17.06 -50.49 -13.27
C ASP A 662 -18.47 -51.01 -12.87
N PRO A 663 -18.60 -52.22 -12.29
CA PRO A 663 -19.89 -52.81 -11.93
C PRO A 663 -20.66 -52.10 -10.80
N THR A 664 -20.11 -51.03 -10.21
CA THR A 664 -20.74 -50.32 -9.08
C THR A 664 -21.20 -48.89 -9.41
N CYS A 665 -21.20 -48.50 -10.69
CA CYS A 665 -21.08 -47.09 -11.04
C CYS A 665 -22.37 -46.24 -11.01
N TYR A 666 -22.43 -45.33 -10.02
CA TYR A 666 -23.24 -44.10 -9.99
C TYR A 666 -22.90 -43.10 -11.14
N SER A 667 -21.84 -43.34 -11.92
CA SER A 667 -21.31 -42.44 -12.96
C SER A 667 -21.98 -42.56 -14.34
N ALA A 668 -22.79 -43.60 -14.58
CA ALA A 668 -23.52 -43.78 -15.84
C ALA A 668 -24.53 -42.64 -16.10
N TRP A 669 -25.10 -42.10 -15.03
CA TRP A 669 -26.00 -40.93 -15.04
C TRP A 669 -25.31 -39.65 -15.53
N SER A 670 -24.03 -39.47 -15.19
CA SER A 670 -23.22 -38.32 -15.60
C SER A 670 -22.85 -38.39 -17.08
N TYR A 671 -22.57 -39.60 -17.60
CA TYR A 671 -22.19 -39.82 -18.99
C TYR A 671 -23.37 -39.70 -19.97
N LEU A 672 -24.54 -40.26 -19.64
CA LEU A 672 -25.77 -40.12 -20.43
C LEU A 672 -26.29 -38.68 -20.44
N GLY A 673 -26.17 -37.98 -19.31
CA GLY A 673 -26.47 -36.55 -19.21
C GLY A 673 -25.54 -35.67 -20.05
N TYR A 674 -24.24 -35.95 -20.00
CA TYR A 674 -23.23 -35.24 -20.79
C TYR A 674 -23.36 -35.51 -22.30
N ALA A 675 -23.62 -36.77 -22.70
CA ALA A 675 -23.86 -37.12 -24.10
C ALA A 675 -25.11 -36.42 -24.67
N SER A 676 -26.19 -36.37 -23.89
CA SER A 676 -27.43 -35.65 -24.25
C SER A 676 -27.21 -34.14 -24.37
N MET A 677 -26.42 -33.55 -23.47
CA MET A 677 -26.06 -32.12 -23.51
C MET A 677 -25.15 -31.78 -24.71
N LYS A 678 -24.21 -32.66 -25.05
CA LYS A 678 -23.30 -32.51 -26.19
C LYS A 678 -24.04 -32.66 -27.53
N LEU A 679 -25.06 -33.52 -27.57
CA LEU A 679 -25.97 -33.67 -28.72
C LEU A 679 -26.88 -32.44 -28.88
N ALA A 680 -27.43 -31.91 -27.77
CA ALA A 680 -28.29 -30.71 -27.76
C ALA A 680 -27.54 -29.40 -28.10
N LEU A 681 -26.25 -29.30 -27.75
CA LEU A 681 -25.39 -28.18 -28.13
C LEU A 681 -24.91 -28.25 -29.59
N LYS A 682 -24.88 -29.44 -30.20
CA LYS A 682 -24.47 -29.67 -31.60
C LYS A 682 -25.62 -29.65 -32.61
N LEU A 683 -26.86 -29.92 -32.20
CA LEU A 683 -28.03 -29.95 -33.08
C LEU A 683 -28.84 -28.64 -32.98
N THR A 684 -29.10 -28.09 -34.18
CA THR A 684 -29.83 -26.89 -34.66
C THR A 684 -30.69 -26.03 -33.68
N PRO A 685 -30.92 -24.74 -34.01
CA PRO A 685 -31.82 -23.85 -33.25
C PRO A 685 -33.22 -24.48 -33.09
N GLY A 686 -33.74 -24.55 -31.86
CA GLY A 686 -35.03 -25.20 -31.53
C GLY A 686 -34.96 -26.31 -30.47
N SER A 687 -33.77 -26.66 -29.98
CA SER A 687 -33.54 -27.75 -29.00
C SER A 687 -33.69 -27.34 -27.52
N ASP A 688 -34.27 -26.17 -27.22
CA ASP A 688 -34.36 -25.59 -25.87
C ASP A 688 -35.11 -26.49 -24.87
N ASN A 689 -36.07 -27.29 -25.36
CA ASN A 689 -36.82 -28.27 -24.55
C ASN A 689 -35.94 -29.42 -24.02
N TYR A 690 -34.93 -29.87 -24.77
CA TYR A 690 -34.04 -30.95 -24.35
C TYR A 690 -33.09 -30.51 -23.22
N LEU A 691 -32.59 -29.27 -23.31
CA LEU A 691 -31.78 -28.66 -22.26
C LEU A 691 -32.62 -28.39 -21.00
N ALA A 692 -33.88 -27.95 -21.15
CA ALA A 692 -34.82 -27.81 -20.04
C ALA A 692 -35.16 -29.16 -19.38
N TYR A 693 -35.30 -30.24 -20.16
CA TYR A 693 -35.55 -31.59 -19.65
C TYR A 693 -34.37 -32.15 -18.84
N PHE A 694 -33.14 -31.99 -19.34
CA PHE A 694 -31.92 -32.39 -18.63
C PHE A 694 -31.81 -31.68 -17.26
N LEU A 695 -32.15 -30.39 -17.20
CA LEU A 695 -32.08 -29.61 -15.97
C LEU A 695 -33.21 -29.95 -14.98
N ARG A 696 -34.40 -30.37 -15.47
CA ARG A 696 -35.47 -30.93 -14.62
C ARG A 696 -35.06 -32.28 -14.02
N ALA A 697 -34.40 -33.15 -14.78
CA ALA A 697 -33.90 -34.42 -14.28
C ALA A 697 -32.84 -34.21 -13.17
N TYR A 698 -31.96 -33.21 -13.35
CA TYR A 698 -30.98 -32.81 -12.32
C TYR A 698 -31.66 -32.23 -11.05
N HIS A 699 -32.72 -31.44 -11.22
CA HIS A 699 -33.54 -30.90 -10.11
C HIS A 699 -34.28 -32.01 -9.31
N ALA A 700 -34.83 -33.02 -9.99
CA ALA A 700 -35.52 -34.15 -9.36
C ALA A 700 -34.58 -35.06 -8.55
N TYR A 701 -33.34 -35.24 -9.01
CA TYR A 701 -32.29 -35.94 -8.26
C TYR A 701 -31.87 -35.19 -6.98
N TYR A 702 -31.90 -33.85 -7.01
CA TYR A 702 -31.60 -33.01 -5.84
C TYR A 702 -32.72 -33.06 -4.78
N GLN A 703 -33.99 -33.22 -5.20
CA GLN A 703 -35.12 -33.32 -4.28
C GLN A 703 -35.23 -34.70 -3.59
N THR A 704 -34.88 -35.78 -4.28
CA THR A 704 -35.00 -37.15 -3.75
C THR A 704 -33.97 -37.46 -2.64
N ASN A 705 -32.86 -36.73 -2.56
CA ASN A 705 -31.83 -36.89 -1.53
C ASN A 705 -31.97 -35.93 -0.32
N LEU A 706 -33.06 -35.16 -0.21
CA LEU A 706 -33.30 -34.18 0.87
C LEU A 706 -34.58 -34.46 1.69
N LEU A 707 -35.28 -35.57 1.43
CA LEU A 707 -36.54 -35.91 2.10
C LEU A 707 -36.38 -36.94 3.24
N GLU A 708 -35.29 -36.85 4.01
CA GLU A 708 -35.28 -37.29 5.41
C GLU A 708 -34.78 -36.15 6.30
N PRO A 709 -35.60 -35.60 7.21
CA PRO A 709 -35.14 -34.62 8.18
C PRO A 709 -34.30 -35.35 9.24
N GLY A 710 -32.97 -35.29 9.10
CA GLY A 710 -32.06 -35.80 10.13
C GLY A 710 -30.64 -36.19 9.71
N TYR A 711 -30.34 -36.31 8.41
CA TYR A 711 -28.97 -36.63 7.96
C TYR A 711 -28.23 -35.38 7.45
N ASP A 712 -27.25 -34.92 8.22
CA ASP A 712 -26.16 -34.12 7.67
C ASP A 712 -25.44 -34.98 6.61
N MET A 713 -25.42 -34.52 5.36
CA MET A 713 -24.64 -35.20 4.33
C MET A 713 -23.16 -35.13 4.73
N ALA A 714 -22.56 -36.27 5.06
CA ALA A 714 -21.14 -36.37 5.34
C ALA A 714 -20.33 -35.77 4.16
N PRO A 715 -19.38 -34.85 4.40
CA PRO A 715 -18.57 -34.19 3.37
C PRO A 715 -17.86 -35.15 2.40
N SER A 716 -17.76 -36.42 2.74
CA SER A 716 -17.21 -37.50 1.92
C SER A 716 -18.04 -37.79 0.67
N LYS A 717 -19.38 -37.82 0.74
CA LYS A 717 -20.24 -38.17 -0.41
C LYS A 717 -20.28 -37.07 -1.49
N ILE A 718 -20.19 -35.80 -1.08
CA ILE A 718 -20.09 -34.64 -1.98
C ILE A 718 -18.72 -34.65 -2.69
N LYS A 719 -17.63 -34.96 -1.98
CA LYS A 719 -16.30 -35.16 -2.58
C LYS A 719 -16.29 -36.28 -3.61
N THR A 720 -16.98 -37.41 -3.37
CA THR A 720 -17.06 -38.52 -4.33
C THR A 720 -17.78 -38.12 -5.62
N LEU A 721 -18.83 -37.30 -5.52
CA LEU A 721 -19.56 -36.76 -6.66
C LEU A 721 -18.69 -35.77 -7.46
N GLU A 722 -18.01 -34.85 -6.77
CA GLU A 722 -17.10 -33.86 -7.36
C GLU A 722 -15.90 -34.52 -8.05
N SER A 723 -15.38 -35.61 -7.45
CA SER A 723 -14.29 -36.43 -8.01
C SER A 723 -14.72 -37.17 -9.26
N SER A 724 -15.95 -37.70 -9.28
CA SER A 724 -16.50 -38.43 -10.43
C SER A 724 -16.79 -37.49 -11.62
N ILE A 725 -17.24 -36.27 -11.35
CA ILE A 725 -17.46 -35.23 -12.37
C ILE A 725 -16.12 -34.75 -12.96
N ARG A 726 -15.11 -34.50 -12.13
CA ARG A 726 -13.75 -34.14 -12.60
C ARG A 726 -13.08 -35.26 -13.40
N PHE A 727 -13.29 -36.52 -12.99
CA PHE A 727 -12.77 -37.69 -13.70
C PHE A 727 -13.39 -37.84 -15.10
N ALA A 728 -14.70 -37.58 -15.24
CA ALA A 728 -15.39 -37.61 -16.54
C ALA A 728 -14.96 -36.45 -17.47
N LEU A 729 -14.68 -35.27 -16.94
CA LEU A 729 -14.24 -34.10 -17.71
C LEU A 729 -12.78 -34.21 -18.20
N ASN A 730 -11.91 -34.89 -17.46
CA ASN A 730 -10.48 -35.01 -17.79
C ASN A 730 -10.14 -35.99 -18.93
N ARG A 731 -11.08 -36.83 -19.40
CA ARG A 731 -10.82 -37.81 -20.47
C ARG A 731 -11.26 -37.37 -21.88
N SER A 732 -11.86 -36.20 -22.03
CA SER A 732 -12.12 -35.64 -23.37
C SER A 732 -10.88 -34.91 -23.86
N SER A 733 -10.36 -35.29 -25.02
CA SER A 733 -9.16 -34.76 -25.68
C SER A 733 -9.32 -33.30 -26.20
N GLN A 734 -10.02 -32.45 -25.46
CA GLN A 734 -10.11 -31.00 -25.65
C GLN A 734 -10.03 -30.30 -24.29
N PRO A 735 -9.45 -29.08 -24.22
CA PRO A 735 -9.11 -28.45 -22.95
C PRO A 735 -10.33 -28.29 -22.06
N SER A 736 -10.15 -28.68 -20.80
CA SER A 736 -11.12 -28.62 -19.70
C SER A 736 -12.01 -27.38 -19.74
N LEU A 737 -13.27 -27.52 -20.16
CA LEU A 737 -14.29 -26.55 -19.79
C LEU A 737 -14.72 -26.85 -18.36
N ASP A 738 -14.34 -25.98 -17.42
CA ASP A 738 -14.84 -26.00 -16.05
C ASP A 738 -16.36 -25.71 -16.08
N MET A 739 -17.14 -26.19 -15.11
CA MET A 739 -18.58 -25.87 -15.02
C MET A 739 -18.79 -24.34 -15.00
N LYS A 740 -17.80 -23.60 -14.49
CA LYS A 740 -17.69 -22.14 -14.50
C LYS A 740 -17.65 -21.52 -15.91
N ASP A 741 -17.08 -22.23 -16.90
CA ASP A 741 -16.96 -21.78 -18.28
C ASP A 741 -18.23 -22.06 -19.10
N MET A 742 -19.05 -23.04 -18.68
CA MET A 742 -20.34 -23.35 -19.30
C MET A 742 -21.46 -22.39 -18.88
N ILE A 743 -21.42 -21.84 -17.67
CA ILE A 743 -22.45 -20.93 -17.15
C ILE A 743 -22.64 -19.70 -18.07
N PRO A 744 -21.59 -18.99 -18.53
CA PRO A 744 -21.74 -17.89 -19.49
C PRO A 744 -22.38 -18.29 -20.82
N LEU A 745 -22.09 -19.50 -21.32
CA LEU A 745 -22.64 -20.03 -22.58
C LEU A 745 -24.13 -20.37 -22.46
N ILE A 746 -24.52 -21.05 -21.38
CA ILE A 746 -25.93 -21.39 -21.09
C ILE A 746 -26.73 -20.12 -20.83
N MET A 747 -26.17 -19.15 -20.09
CA MET A 747 -26.81 -17.87 -19.82
C MET A 747 -26.96 -17.01 -21.07
N LYS A 748 -25.96 -17.00 -21.97
CA LYS A 748 -26.05 -16.31 -23.27
C LYS A 748 -27.17 -16.92 -24.12
N ARG A 749 -27.24 -18.24 -24.21
CA ARG A 749 -28.30 -18.94 -24.95
C ARG A 749 -29.69 -18.76 -24.31
N ALA A 750 -29.78 -18.71 -22.97
CA ALA A 750 -31.02 -18.39 -22.26
C ALA A 750 -31.44 -16.91 -22.41
N GLN A 751 -30.49 -16.00 -22.58
CA GLN A 751 -30.74 -14.58 -22.84
C GLN A 751 -31.30 -14.36 -24.25
N ASP A 752 -30.81 -15.12 -25.23
CA ASP A 752 -31.24 -15.04 -26.63
C ASP A 752 -32.51 -15.88 -26.92
N SER A 753 -32.91 -16.76 -26.00
CA SER A 753 -34.10 -17.61 -26.12
C SER A 753 -35.37 -16.95 -25.55
N SER A 754 -36.51 -17.23 -26.17
CA SER A 754 -37.84 -16.87 -25.66
C SER A 754 -38.37 -17.85 -24.60
N SER A 755 -37.75 -19.03 -24.43
CA SER A 755 -38.19 -20.05 -23.46
C SER A 755 -38.03 -19.56 -22.02
N VAL A 756 -39.16 -19.53 -21.31
CA VAL A 756 -39.24 -19.18 -19.89
C VAL A 756 -38.60 -20.27 -19.02
N GLU A 757 -38.69 -21.52 -19.48
CA GLU A 757 -38.18 -22.71 -18.83
C GLU A 757 -36.65 -22.76 -18.87
N LEU A 758 -36.04 -22.42 -20.01
CA LEU A 758 -34.59 -22.34 -20.17
C LEU A 758 -34.01 -21.24 -19.26
N LYS A 759 -34.71 -20.10 -19.14
CA LYS A 759 -34.36 -19.00 -18.23
C LYS A 759 -34.44 -19.44 -16.77
N GLY A 760 -35.51 -20.11 -16.36
CA GLY A 760 -35.65 -20.65 -14.99
C GLY A 760 -34.58 -21.69 -14.65
N ALA A 761 -34.26 -22.58 -15.57
CA ALA A 761 -33.27 -23.62 -15.37
C ALA A 761 -31.82 -23.07 -15.32
N ALA A 762 -31.51 -22.06 -16.12
CA ALA A 762 -30.24 -21.33 -16.06
C ALA A 762 -30.07 -20.60 -14.71
N ALA A 763 -31.15 -20.01 -14.18
CA ALA A 763 -31.16 -19.40 -12.85
C ALA A 763 -30.95 -20.42 -11.71
N PHE A 764 -31.47 -21.65 -11.85
CA PHE A 764 -31.28 -22.73 -10.87
C PHE A 764 -29.84 -23.26 -10.82
N LEU A 765 -29.21 -23.49 -11.99
CA LEU A 765 -27.80 -23.90 -12.07
C LEU A 765 -26.87 -22.89 -11.40
N VAL A 766 -27.17 -21.61 -11.61
CA VAL A 766 -26.49 -20.50 -10.97
C VAL A 766 -26.66 -20.52 -9.45
N ALA A 767 -27.87 -20.78 -8.94
CA ALA A 767 -28.14 -20.85 -7.50
C ALA A 767 -27.38 -22.01 -6.82
N LEU A 768 -27.24 -23.14 -7.52
CA LEU A 768 -26.42 -24.26 -7.07
C LEU A 768 -24.92 -23.91 -7.03
N PHE A 769 -24.43 -23.23 -8.07
CA PHE A 769 -23.05 -22.76 -8.13
C PHE A 769 -22.69 -21.79 -6.99
N LEU A 770 -23.61 -20.87 -6.66
CA LEU A 770 -23.46 -19.93 -5.54
C LEU A 770 -23.40 -20.61 -4.16
N ARG A 771 -24.00 -21.81 -4.03
CA ARG A 771 -24.04 -22.58 -2.78
C ARG A 771 -22.70 -23.29 -2.49
N GLU A 772 -21.91 -23.64 -3.50
CA GLU A 772 -20.63 -24.34 -3.35
C GLU A 772 -19.48 -23.43 -2.85
N GLU A 773 -19.55 -22.10 -3.01
CA GLU A 773 -18.46 -21.18 -2.62
C GLU A 773 -18.33 -20.93 -1.09
N LYS A 774 -19.10 -21.63 -0.24
CA LYS A 774 -19.02 -21.57 1.25
C LYS A 774 -19.07 -20.16 1.85
N ASP A 775 -19.83 -19.23 1.27
CA ASP A 775 -20.18 -17.96 1.91
C ASP A 775 -21.54 -18.08 2.63
N PRO A 776 -21.64 -17.88 3.96
CA PRO A 776 -22.90 -17.98 4.70
C PRO A 776 -23.98 -17.02 4.20
N SER A 777 -23.59 -15.86 3.64
CA SER A 777 -24.52 -14.88 3.07
C SER A 777 -25.17 -15.36 1.76
N LEU A 778 -24.49 -16.23 1.01
CA LEU A 778 -24.98 -16.82 -0.24
C LEU A 778 -25.92 -18.03 -0.01
N SER A 779 -25.83 -18.69 1.16
CA SER A 779 -26.78 -19.74 1.55
C SER A 779 -28.21 -19.20 1.72
N TYR A 780 -28.34 -17.96 2.20
CA TYR A 780 -29.61 -17.22 2.27
C TYR A 780 -30.19 -16.94 0.88
N TRP A 781 -29.36 -16.58 -0.11
CA TRP A 781 -29.81 -16.35 -1.49
C TRP A 781 -30.18 -17.65 -2.22
N GLY A 782 -29.49 -18.76 -1.95
CA GLY A 782 -29.90 -20.09 -2.43
C GLY A 782 -31.25 -20.54 -1.84
N TYR A 783 -31.50 -20.26 -0.56
CA TYR A 783 -32.78 -20.51 0.11
C TYR A 783 -33.91 -19.59 -0.38
N VAL A 784 -33.63 -18.31 -0.64
CA VAL A 784 -34.56 -17.34 -1.24
C VAL A 784 -34.88 -17.69 -2.70
N GLY A 785 -33.87 -18.09 -3.49
CA GLY A 785 -34.05 -18.59 -4.86
C GLY A 785 -34.90 -19.87 -4.90
N TRP A 786 -34.71 -20.77 -3.93
CA TRP A 786 -35.53 -21.97 -3.74
C TRP A 786 -36.98 -21.65 -3.34
N LYS A 787 -37.20 -20.71 -2.41
CA LYS A 787 -38.54 -20.22 -2.01
C LYS A 787 -39.30 -19.52 -3.15
N LEU A 788 -38.58 -18.80 -4.02
CA LEU A 788 -39.17 -18.10 -5.17
C LEU A 788 -39.43 -19.03 -6.36
N LEU A 789 -38.62 -20.09 -6.54
CA LEU A 789 -38.90 -21.19 -7.48
C LEU A 789 -40.22 -21.91 -7.14
N GLN A 790 -40.57 -22.00 -5.85
CA GLN A 790 -41.90 -22.48 -5.44
C GLN A 790 -43.02 -21.47 -5.75
N GLN A 791 -42.72 -20.18 -5.86
CA GLN A 791 -43.67 -19.11 -6.25
C GLN A 791 -43.71 -18.87 -7.76
N TRP A 792 -42.83 -19.51 -8.55
CA TRP A 792 -42.77 -19.39 -10.02
C TRP A 792 -44.07 -19.83 -10.70
N ASN A 793 -44.85 -20.70 -10.07
CA ASN A 793 -46.19 -21.08 -10.53
C ASN A 793 -47.27 -19.99 -10.30
N SER A 794 -46.93 -18.85 -9.68
CA SER A 794 -47.91 -17.83 -9.25
C SER A 794 -47.55 -16.38 -9.60
N ALA A 795 -46.38 -16.09 -10.19
CA ALA A 795 -45.95 -14.73 -10.51
C ALA A 795 -45.26 -14.61 -11.87
N ASN A 796 -45.40 -13.44 -12.51
CA ASN A 796 -44.92 -13.11 -13.86
C ASN A 796 -43.43 -13.48 -14.06
N PRO A 797 -43.09 -14.54 -14.81
CA PRO A 797 -41.74 -15.11 -14.89
C PRO A 797 -40.66 -14.13 -15.40
N LEU A 798 -41.07 -13.11 -16.15
CA LEU A 798 -40.17 -12.14 -16.76
C LEU A 798 -39.57 -11.15 -15.75
N SER A 799 -40.32 -10.75 -14.70
CA SER A 799 -39.85 -9.83 -13.66
C SER A 799 -38.85 -10.50 -12.72
N LEU A 800 -39.11 -11.75 -12.36
CA LEU A 800 -38.21 -12.63 -11.60
C LEU A 800 -36.90 -12.88 -12.36
N TRP A 801 -36.99 -13.19 -13.65
CA TRP A 801 -35.80 -13.32 -14.51
C TRP A 801 -34.98 -12.03 -14.54
N ASN A 802 -35.60 -10.87 -14.72
CA ASN A 802 -34.88 -9.59 -14.76
C ASN A 802 -34.22 -9.25 -13.41
N PHE A 803 -34.89 -9.50 -12.28
CA PHE A 803 -34.33 -9.33 -10.93
C PHE A 803 -33.10 -10.21 -10.69
N TRP A 804 -33.18 -11.51 -11.03
CA TRP A 804 -32.07 -12.44 -10.89
C TRP A 804 -30.96 -12.21 -11.89
N LYS A 805 -31.28 -11.87 -13.15
CA LYS A 805 -30.33 -11.45 -14.18
C LYS A 805 -29.50 -10.27 -13.67
N GLN A 806 -30.12 -9.28 -13.03
CA GLN A 806 -29.42 -8.12 -12.49
C GLN A 806 -28.52 -8.48 -11.29
N LYS A 807 -29.01 -9.29 -10.34
CA LYS A 807 -28.19 -9.79 -9.21
C LYS A 807 -27.02 -10.67 -9.67
N MET A 808 -27.20 -11.42 -10.75
CA MET A 808 -26.18 -12.30 -11.31
C MET A 808 -25.16 -11.61 -12.20
N ILE A 809 -25.58 -10.65 -13.01
CA ILE A 809 -24.65 -9.71 -13.65
C ILE A 809 -23.78 -9.07 -12.56
N THR A 810 -24.39 -8.66 -11.43
CA THR A 810 -23.66 -8.12 -10.28
C THR A 810 -22.70 -9.14 -9.65
N PHE A 811 -23.09 -10.40 -9.47
CA PHE A 811 -22.22 -11.44 -8.90
C PHE A 811 -21.08 -11.88 -9.84
N LEU A 812 -21.38 -12.21 -11.10
CA LEU A 812 -20.37 -12.57 -12.11
C LEU A 812 -19.43 -11.39 -12.39
N SER A 813 -19.92 -10.15 -12.22
CA SER A 813 -19.07 -8.97 -12.23
C SER A 813 -18.10 -8.88 -11.02
N GLN A 814 -17.99 -9.88 -10.16
CA GLN A 814 -16.93 -9.91 -9.14
C GLN A 814 -15.71 -10.72 -9.60
N PHE A 815 -15.84 -11.55 -10.64
CA PHE A 815 -14.76 -12.38 -11.16
C PHE A 815 -14.10 -11.74 -12.39
N PRO A 816 -12.78 -11.91 -12.59
CA PRO A 816 -12.10 -11.40 -13.77
C PRO A 816 -12.50 -12.18 -15.02
N LYS A 817 -12.50 -11.52 -16.18
CA LYS A 817 -12.59 -12.20 -17.48
C LYS A 817 -11.29 -12.95 -17.76
N MET A 818 -11.31 -13.97 -18.62
CA MET A 818 -10.10 -14.66 -19.09
C MET A 818 -9.88 -14.42 -20.58
N ASN A 819 -8.63 -14.28 -20.99
CA ASN A 819 -8.26 -14.30 -22.40
C ASN A 819 -8.13 -15.74 -22.94
N LYS A 820 -7.88 -15.89 -24.25
CA LYS A 820 -7.71 -17.21 -24.89
C LYS A 820 -6.53 -18.02 -24.34
N LYS A 821 -5.59 -17.39 -23.62
CA LYS A 821 -4.43 -18.02 -22.99
C LYS A 821 -4.69 -18.41 -21.52
N GLY A 822 -5.90 -18.17 -21.00
CA GLY A 822 -6.25 -18.45 -19.60
C GLY A 822 -5.73 -17.39 -18.61
N GLU A 823 -5.31 -16.22 -19.07
CA GLU A 823 -4.85 -15.11 -18.22
C GLU A 823 -6.03 -14.19 -17.88
N TRP A 824 -6.06 -13.67 -16.66
CA TRP A 824 -7.11 -12.75 -16.20
C TRP A 824 -6.99 -11.37 -16.85
N ILE A 825 -8.10 -10.85 -17.36
CA ILE A 825 -8.27 -9.48 -17.81
C ILE A 825 -9.02 -8.71 -16.73
N LEU A 826 -8.40 -7.66 -16.20
CA LEU A 826 -8.96 -6.82 -15.15
C LEU A 826 -9.76 -5.66 -15.77
N ASP A 827 -11.03 -5.88 -16.06
CA ASP A 827 -11.85 -4.93 -16.81
C ASP A 827 -12.58 -3.88 -15.94
N ARG A 828 -12.49 -3.98 -14.61
CA ARG A 828 -13.13 -3.06 -13.64
C ARG A 828 -12.54 -3.23 -12.24
N GLY A 829 -12.73 -2.24 -11.36
CA GLY A 829 -12.41 -2.36 -9.93
C GLY A 829 -13.40 -3.26 -9.17
N GLY A 830 -13.01 -3.72 -7.98
CA GLY A 830 -13.81 -4.61 -7.13
C GLY A 830 -13.70 -6.10 -7.49
N ILE A 831 -12.68 -6.49 -8.25
CA ILE A 831 -12.44 -7.88 -8.64
C ILE A 831 -11.97 -8.70 -7.44
N ILE A 832 -12.49 -9.90 -7.28
CA ILE A 832 -12.10 -10.84 -6.23
C ILE A 832 -11.33 -12.01 -6.83
N LEU A 833 -10.09 -12.23 -6.37
CA LEU A 833 -9.22 -13.34 -6.77
C LEU A 833 -9.10 -14.34 -5.61
N ARG A 834 -9.57 -15.58 -5.83
CA ARG A 834 -9.57 -16.67 -4.82
C ARG A 834 -8.75 -17.89 -5.22
N LYS A 835 -8.14 -17.87 -6.39
CA LYS A 835 -7.33 -18.97 -6.95
C LYS A 835 -5.99 -18.42 -7.41
N SER A 836 -4.99 -19.29 -7.56
CA SER A 836 -3.74 -18.93 -8.23
C SER A 836 -3.97 -18.72 -9.72
N GLY A 837 -3.17 -17.85 -10.33
CA GLY A 837 -3.28 -17.56 -11.75
C GLY A 837 -2.43 -16.39 -12.17
N LYS A 838 -2.57 -16.01 -13.44
CA LYS A 838 -1.81 -14.92 -14.02
C LYS A 838 -2.72 -13.84 -14.56
N VAL A 839 -2.33 -12.58 -14.37
CA VAL A 839 -3.00 -11.44 -14.98
C VAL A 839 -2.32 -11.13 -16.31
N ALA A 840 -3.12 -10.91 -17.35
CA ALA A 840 -2.61 -10.53 -18.65
C ALA A 840 -1.82 -9.22 -18.55
N LYS A 841 -0.71 -9.11 -19.28
CA LYS A 841 0.06 -7.86 -19.31
C LYS A 841 -0.79 -6.76 -19.96
N GLY A 842 -0.88 -5.61 -19.30
CA GLY A 842 -1.66 -4.48 -19.76
C GLY A 842 -1.69 -3.33 -18.77
N VAL A 843 -2.33 -2.22 -19.15
CA VAL A 843 -2.61 -1.08 -18.26
C VAL A 843 -4.10 -1.08 -17.91
N TYR A 844 -4.41 -1.10 -16.63
CA TYR A 844 -5.75 -1.26 -16.09
C TYR A 844 -6.10 -0.08 -15.19
N THR A 845 -7.12 0.69 -15.57
CA THR A 845 -7.62 1.81 -14.75
C THR A 845 -8.75 1.31 -13.85
N LEU A 846 -8.42 1.08 -12.57
CA LEU A 846 -9.28 0.38 -11.61
C LEU A 846 -9.46 1.23 -10.35
N PRO A 847 -10.45 2.13 -10.30
CA PRO A 847 -10.73 2.87 -9.07
C PRO A 847 -11.31 1.95 -7.97
N ASP A 848 -10.92 2.19 -6.72
CA ASP A 848 -11.49 1.50 -5.55
C ASP A 848 -12.85 2.10 -5.16
N LYS A 849 -13.92 1.59 -5.77
CA LYS A 849 -15.30 1.99 -5.48
C LYS A 849 -15.85 1.23 -4.27
N GLY A 850 -15.27 1.43 -3.08
CA GLY A 850 -15.81 0.83 -1.86
C GLY A 850 -14.85 0.67 -0.69
N GLY A 851 -13.58 1.07 -0.82
CA GLY A 851 -12.58 0.94 0.25
C GLY A 851 -12.18 -0.50 0.54
N LYS A 852 -12.46 -1.42 -0.39
CA LYS A 852 -12.19 -2.86 -0.27
C LYS A 852 -11.02 -3.32 -1.15
N GLY A 853 -10.34 -2.37 -1.79
CA GLY A 853 -9.32 -2.63 -2.80
C GLY A 853 -9.92 -2.67 -4.21
N ALA A 854 -9.18 -2.10 -5.18
CA ALA A 854 -9.49 -2.27 -6.59
C ALA A 854 -9.46 -3.76 -7.00
N ILE A 855 -8.60 -4.54 -6.34
CA ILE A 855 -8.61 -6.01 -6.39
C ILE A 855 -8.51 -6.55 -4.97
N LEU A 856 -9.43 -7.45 -4.62
CA LEU A 856 -9.44 -8.21 -3.37
C LEU A 856 -8.86 -9.59 -3.62
N ILE A 857 -7.77 -9.95 -2.95
CA ILE A 857 -7.18 -11.29 -2.99
C ILE A 857 -7.53 -11.99 -1.69
N GLN A 858 -8.32 -13.07 -1.78
CA GLN A 858 -8.83 -13.77 -0.61
C GLN A 858 -8.67 -15.29 -0.73
N GLY A 859 -7.88 -15.89 0.15
CA GLY A 859 -7.68 -17.34 0.22
C GLY A 859 -6.26 -17.70 0.66
N ASP A 860 -6.00 -18.99 0.78
CA ASP A 860 -4.71 -19.49 1.25
C ASP A 860 -3.91 -20.15 0.12
N ASN A 861 -2.58 -20.07 0.19
CA ASN A 861 -1.63 -20.69 -0.75
C ASN A 861 -1.83 -20.24 -2.21
N LEU A 862 -2.05 -18.95 -2.40
CA LEU A 862 -2.31 -18.36 -3.71
C LEU A 862 -1.03 -17.80 -4.33
N ILE A 863 -0.83 -18.00 -5.64
CA ILE A 863 0.22 -17.36 -6.42
C ILE A 863 -0.44 -16.53 -7.51
N ILE A 864 -0.25 -15.22 -7.45
CA ILE A 864 -0.79 -14.24 -8.38
C ILE A 864 0.38 -13.55 -9.07
N ASP A 865 0.59 -13.90 -10.34
CA ASP A 865 1.62 -13.28 -11.17
C ASP A 865 0.97 -12.23 -12.08
N PHE A 866 1.37 -10.97 -11.93
CA PHE A 866 0.83 -9.88 -12.73
C PHE A 866 1.52 -9.70 -14.08
N GLN A 867 2.60 -10.45 -14.38
CA GLN A 867 3.30 -10.43 -15.66
C GLN A 867 3.73 -9.02 -16.15
N GLY A 868 3.95 -8.08 -15.22
CA GLY A 868 4.24 -6.67 -15.50
C GLY A 868 3.01 -5.81 -15.80
N ALA A 869 1.80 -6.26 -15.46
CA ALA A 869 0.58 -5.47 -15.56
C ALA A 869 0.64 -4.23 -14.66
N THR A 870 0.06 -3.14 -15.15
CA THR A 870 0.00 -1.84 -14.48
C THR A 870 -1.40 -1.51 -14.03
N LEU A 871 -1.59 -1.29 -12.73
CA LEU A 871 -2.87 -0.85 -12.14
C LEU A 871 -2.82 0.66 -11.84
N LEU A 872 -3.82 1.40 -12.31
CA LEU A 872 -3.97 2.85 -12.10
C LEU A 872 -5.25 3.15 -11.31
N GLY A 873 -5.11 3.74 -10.12
CA GLY A 873 -6.26 4.01 -9.23
C GLY A 873 -7.03 5.29 -9.53
N SER A 874 -6.34 6.31 -10.02
CA SER A 874 -6.91 7.64 -10.30
C SER A 874 -6.65 8.06 -11.75
N SER A 875 -7.49 8.94 -12.28
CA SER A 875 -7.41 9.42 -13.66
C SER A 875 -6.10 10.17 -13.96
N GLN A 876 -5.81 10.36 -15.24
CA GLN A 876 -4.70 11.19 -15.68
C GLN A 876 -4.96 12.66 -15.29
N GLY A 877 -3.93 13.35 -14.80
CA GLY A 877 -4.04 14.74 -14.32
C GLY A 877 -4.43 14.91 -12.85
N THR A 878 -4.95 13.88 -12.16
CA THR A 878 -5.26 13.97 -10.73
C THR A 878 -3.97 14.22 -9.92
N PRO A 879 -3.93 15.26 -9.06
CA PRO A 879 -2.79 15.52 -8.19
C PRO A 879 -2.51 14.39 -7.19
N PRO A 880 -1.24 14.11 -6.84
CA PRO A 880 -0.91 13.01 -5.93
C PRO A 880 -1.54 13.08 -4.53
N ASN A 881 -1.81 14.29 -4.02
CA ASN A 881 -2.48 14.49 -2.73
C ASN A 881 -3.98 14.17 -2.76
N GLU A 882 -4.55 13.94 -3.93
CA GLU A 882 -5.97 13.59 -4.14
C GLU A 882 -6.17 12.11 -4.47
N TYR A 883 -5.10 11.34 -4.66
CA TYR A 883 -5.20 9.90 -4.85
C TYR A 883 -5.89 9.24 -3.65
N SER A 884 -6.78 8.30 -3.94
CA SER A 884 -7.61 7.62 -2.94
C SER A 884 -7.61 6.10 -3.16
N GLY A 885 -8.24 5.37 -2.24
CA GLY A 885 -8.44 3.94 -2.38
C GLY A 885 -7.21 3.06 -2.15
N ILE A 886 -7.48 1.75 -2.15
CA ILE A 886 -6.49 0.68 -2.04
C ILE A 886 -6.37 -0.01 -3.39
N GLY A 887 -5.15 -0.32 -3.83
CA GLY A 887 -4.92 -1.05 -5.06
C GLY A 887 -5.22 -2.54 -4.93
N LEU A 888 -4.39 -3.24 -4.14
CA LEU A 888 -4.62 -4.62 -3.72
C LEU A 888 -4.99 -4.67 -2.24
N PHE A 889 -6.12 -5.27 -1.91
CA PHE A 889 -6.43 -5.69 -0.54
C PHE A 889 -6.26 -7.21 -0.44
N ILE A 890 -5.45 -7.68 0.51
CA ILE A 890 -5.02 -9.08 0.58
C ILE A 890 -5.36 -9.67 1.94
N GLN A 891 -6.01 -10.83 1.96
CA GLN A 891 -6.34 -11.57 3.17
C GLN A 891 -6.23 -13.08 2.96
N GLY A 892 -5.51 -13.76 3.87
CA GLY A 892 -5.27 -15.20 3.81
C GLY A 892 -3.78 -15.55 3.87
N LYS A 893 -3.45 -16.83 3.95
CA LYS A 893 -2.10 -17.32 4.31
C LYS A 893 -1.27 -17.69 3.09
N ASN A 894 0.04 -17.51 3.16
CA ASN A 894 1.00 -17.95 2.13
C ASN A 894 0.65 -17.47 0.71
N ILE A 895 0.28 -16.18 0.59
CA ILE A 895 -0.06 -15.56 -0.69
C ILE A 895 1.20 -14.99 -1.33
N GLN A 896 1.37 -15.15 -2.64
CA GLN A 896 2.50 -14.60 -3.39
C GLN A 896 2.00 -13.64 -4.46
N ILE A 897 2.54 -12.42 -4.44
CA ILE A 897 2.28 -11.36 -5.42
C ILE A 897 3.59 -11.07 -6.17
N ARG A 898 3.55 -11.23 -7.50
CA ARG A 898 4.74 -11.11 -8.33
C ARG A 898 4.51 -10.15 -9.50
N ASN A 899 5.57 -9.44 -9.89
CA ASN A 899 5.66 -8.72 -11.18
C ASN A 899 4.53 -7.70 -11.40
N LEU A 900 4.18 -6.92 -10.38
CA LEU A 900 3.07 -5.95 -10.41
C LEU A 900 3.58 -4.52 -10.51
N ASN A 901 2.96 -3.70 -11.37
CA ASN A 901 3.10 -2.25 -11.34
C ASN A 901 1.79 -1.63 -10.81
N ILE A 902 1.86 -0.72 -9.84
CA ILE A 902 0.67 -0.09 -9.27
C ILE A 902 0.94 1.35 -8.84
N HIS A 903 0.10 2.25 -9.35
CA HIS A 903 0.29 3.69 -9.22
C HIS A 903 -1.04 4.39 -8.94
N LYS A 904 -0.96 5.61 -8.41
CA LYS A 904 -2.10 6.51 -8.19
C LYS A 904 -3.17 5.99 -7.21
N PHE A 905 -2.77 5.21 -6.22
CA PHE A 905 -3.60 4.81 -5.09
C PHE A 905 -3.15 5.49 -3.80
N LYS A 906 -4.03 5.56 -2.80
CA LYS A 906 -3.63 5.96 -1.45
C LYS A 906 -2.77 4.90 -0.76
N VAL A 907 -3.15 3.64 -0.94
CA VAL A 907 -2.32 2.49 -0.56
C VAL A 907 -2.22 1.55 -1.74
N ALA A 908 -1.01 1.24 -2.22
CA ALA A 908 -0.86 0.33 -3.34
C ALA A 908 -1.20 -1.11 -2.93
N ILE A 909 -0.52 -1.66 -1.93
CA ILE A 909 -0.81 -3.00 -1.39
C ILE A 909 -1.14 -2.88 0.10
N TYR A 910 -2.33 -3.32 0.49
CA TYR A 910 -2.70 -3.52 1.88
C TYR A 910 -2.97 -5.01 2.13
N ALA A 911 -2.11 -5.66 2.92
CA ALA A 911 -2.35 -7.00 3.41
C ALA A 911 -2.76 -6.98 4.89
N PHE A 912 -3.83 -7.70 5.22
CA PHE A 912 -4.36 -7.83 6.57
C PHE A 912 -4.49 -9.29 6.95
N LYS A 913 -3.85 -9.68 8.07
CA LYS A 913 -3.83 -11.07 8.56
C LYS A 913 -3.37 -12.05 7.47
N ALA A 914 -2.27 -11.72 6.81
CA ALA A 914 -1.70 -12.51 5.73
C ALA A 914 -0.32 -13.08 6.06
N PRO A 915 -0.22 -14.04 7.00
CA PRO A 915 1.06 -14.60 7.38
C PRO A 915 1.69 -15.37 6.21
N GLY A 916 3.01 -15.26 6.07
CA GLY A 916 3.77 -15.89 4.98
C GLY A 916 3.57 -15.24 3.62
N ILE A 917 3.03 -14.01 3.55
CA ILE A 917 2.88 -13.30 2.28
C ILE A 917 4.25 -13.00 1.64
N LEU A 918 4.38 -13.23 0.33
CA LEU A 918 5.52 -12.82 -0.49
C LEU A 918 5.09 -11.72 -1.44
N ILE A 919 5.79 -10.59 -1.44
CA ILE A 919 5.65 -9.52 -2.44
C ILE A 919 7.01 -9.36 -3.10
N GLU A 920 7.08 -9.60 -4.42
CA GLU A 920 8.34 -9.54 -5.15
C GLU A 920 8.24 -8.93 -6.54
N ASN A 921 9.31 -8.24 -6.94
CA ASN A 921 9.47 -7.63 -8.25
C ASN A 921 8.32 -6.66 -8.59
N CYS A 922 7.89 -5.85 -7.63
CA CYS A 922 6.77 -4.91 -7.81
C CYS A 922 7.25 -3.46 -7.88
N ASN A 923 6.72 -2.68 -8.83
CA ASN A 923 6.89 -1.23 -8.88
C ASN A 923 5.64 -0.53 -8.32
N LEU A 924 5.81 0.11 -7.17
CA LEU A 924 4.76 0.71 -6.35
C LEU A 924 4.94 2.24 -6.23
N SER A 925 5.50 2.85 -7.28
CA SER A 925 5.84 4.28 -7.33
C SER A 925 4.63 5.18 -7.60
N ASP A 926 4.81 6.49 -7.45
CA ASP A 926 3.83 7.50 -7.88
C ASP A 926 2.43 7.31 -7.25
N ASN A 927 2.42 6.85 -6.00
CA ASN A 927 1.23 6.73 -5.16
C ASN A 927 1.02 8.02 -4.33
N TRP A 928 -0.02 8.02 -3.50
CA TRP A 928 -0.42 9.21 -2.75
C TRP A 928 0.73 9.80 -1.94
N ARG A 929 0.80 11.13 -1.96
CA ARG A 929 1.68 11.91 -1.09
C ARG A 929 1.02 13.22 -0.74
N MET A 930 1.23 13.68 0.49
CA MET A 930 0.70 14.95 0.94
C MET A 930 1.34 16.10 0.16
N LYS A 931 0.53 17.11 -0.19
CA LYS A 931 1.05 18.39 -0.67
C LYS A 931 1.50 19.19 0.54
N LEU A 932 2.80 19.47 0.62
CA LEU A 932 3.38 20.25 1.71
C LEU A 932 2.95 21.72 1.62
N LYS A 933 2.72 22.35 2.77
CA LYS A 933 2.53 23.80 2.89
C LYS A 933 3.85 24.54 3.08
N SER A 934 4.88 23.83 3.53
CA SER A 934 6.26 24.30 3.61
C SER A 934 6.72 24.75 2.23
N THR A 935 7.35 25.92 2.17
CA THR A 935 7.95 26.49 0.96
C THR A 935 9.47 26.32 1.03
N PRO A 936 10.21 26.51 -0.08
CA PRO A 936 11.68 26.44 -0.02
C PRO A 936 12.32 27.37 1.03
N THR A 937 11.65 28.44 1.45
CA THR A 937 12.22 29.41 2.40
C THR A 937 11.58 29.38 3.78
N ARG A 938 10.44 28.71 3.96
CA ARG A 938 9.70 28.71 5.23
C ARG A 938 9.05 27.36 5.50
N GLU A 939 9.30 26.85 6.69
CA GLU A 939 8.67 25.64 7.22
C GLU A 939 7.22 25.93 7.67
N ASP A 940 6.31 24.98 7.42
CA ASP A 940 4.96 24.95 8.00
C ASP A 940 4.83 23.76 8.94
N LEU A 941 4.59 24.04 10.23
CA LEU A 941 4.55 23.01 11.28
C LEU A 941 3.38 22.02 11.11
N SER A 942 2.36 22.34 10.31
CA SER A 942 1.27 21.41 10.03
C SER A 942 1.66 20.28 9.07
N ASP A 943 2.84 20.35 8.45
CA ASP A 943 3.34 19.28 7.59
C ASP A 943 3.94 18.08 8.34
N TRP A 944 4.17 18.26 9.65
CA TRP A 944 4.78 17.25 10.53
C TRP A 944 4.02 15.92 10.50
N LEU A 945 4.77 14.83 10.35
CA LEU A 945 4.23 13.50 10.60
C LEU A 945 4.08 13.28 12.10
N TYR A 946 3.08 12.48 12.49
CA TYR A 946 2.83 12.16 13.89
C TYR A 946 2.78 10.63 14.07
N PRO A 947 3.92 9.98 14.33
CA PRO A 947 4.02 8.52 14.39
C PRO A 947 3.48 7.91 15.69
N HIS A 948 3.34 8.70 16.76
CA HIS A 948 3.02 8.27 18.14
C HIS A 948 1.70 7.52 18.36
N LYS A 949 0.85 7.36 17.34
CA LYS A 949 -0.43 6.65 17.44
C LYS A 949 -0.66 5.82 16.19
N ASN A 950 -0.72 4.50 16.34
CA ASN A 950 -1.18 3.58 15.28
C ASN A 950 -2.04 2.42 15.79
N ASP A 951 -2.57 2.48 17.02
CA ASP A 951 -3.37 1.38 17.56
C ASP A 951 -4.66 1.11 16.76
N GLN A 952 -5.20 2.13 16.09
CA GLN A 952 -6.38 2.08 15.23
C GLN A 952 -6.02 2.28 13.74
N ASN A 953 -4.80 1.89 13.33
CA ASN A 953 -4.30 2.06 11.96
C ASN A 953 -4.30 3.52 11.46
N GLN A 954 -4.07 4.47 12.37
CA GLN A 954 -4.05 5.90 12.03
C GLN A 954 -3.00 6.23 10.96
N TRP A 955 -1.93 5.44 10.81
CA TRP A 955 -0.91 5.62 9.77
C TRP A 955 -1.47 5.46 8.34
N LEU A 956 -2.59 4.76 8.14
CA LEU A 956 -3.25 4.69 6.83
C LEU A 956 -3.64 6.07 6.28
N ARG A 957 -3.81 7.09 7.14
CA ARG A 957 -4.06 8.47 6.70
C ARG A 957 -2.92 9.04 5.85
N TYR A 958 -1.70 8.56 6.08
CA TYR A 958 -0.50 8.93 5.35
C TYR A 958 -0.30 8.05 4.10
N GLY A 959 -1.10 7.02 3.84
CA GLY A 959 -0.88 6.14 2.70
C GLY A 959 0.44 5.35 2.77
N ALA A 960 0.65 4.44 1.83
CA ALA A 960 1.86 3.61 1.73
C ALA A 960 1.93 2.88 0.38
N ALA A 961 3.14 2.56 -0.08
CA ALA A 961 3.30 1.59 -1.16
C ALA A 961 2.89 0.18 -0.70
N ILE A 962 3.33 -0.23 0.49
CA ILE A 962 2.96 -1.51 1.13
C ILE A 962 2.58 -1.27 2.58
N TYR A 963 1.41 -1.74 2.99
CA TYR A 963 0.95 -1.75 4.37
C TYR A 963 0.64 -3.19 4.80
N LEU A 964 1.41 -3.74 5.75
CA LEU A 964 1.28 -5.12 6.23
C LEU A 964 0.82 -5.12 7.69
N GLU A 965 -0.44 -5.42 7.93
CA GLU A 965 -0.99 -5.59 9.28
C GLU A 965 -1.11 -7.08 9.64
N ARG A 966 -0.45 -7.51 10.72
CA ARG A 966 -0.52 -8.89 11.24
C ARG A 966 -0.13 -9.94 10.19
N CYS A 967 0.93 -9.67 9.43
CA CYS A 967 1.41 -10.50 8.33
C CYS A 967 2.72 -11.20 8.71
N ASP A 968 2.71 -11.97 9.80
CA ASP A 968 3.92 -12.61 10.33
C ASP A 968 4.66 -13.43 9.26
N LYS A 969 5.99 -13.39 9.30
CA LYS A 969 6.89 -14.06 8.34
C LYS A 969 6.72 -13.59 6.89
N ALA A 970 6.22 -12.37 6.67
CA ALA A 970 6.16 -11.75 5.35
C ALA A 970 7.55 -11.64 4.70
N VAL A 971 7.60 -11.72 3.37
CA VAL A 971 8.80 -11.49 2.58
C VAL A 971 8.52 -10.38 1.57
N VAL A 972 9.32 -9.32 1.60
CA VAL A 972 9.24 -8.21 0.64
C VAL A 972 10.60 -8.01 0.01
N ARG A 973 10.71 -8.23 -1.31
CA ARG A 973 12.00 -8.15 -2.00
C ARG A 973 11.91 -7.61 -3.41
N ASN A 974 12.98 -6.97 -3.88
CA ASN A 974 13.08 -6.43 -5.23
C ASN A 974 11.92 -5.51 -5.62
N CYS A 975 11.32 -4.80 -4.65
CA CYS A 975 10.26 -3.84 -4.90
C CYS A 975 10.82 -2.42 -4.97
N GLU A 976 10.18 -1.56 -5.78
CA GLU A 976 10.50 -0.14 -5.90
C GLU A 976 9.32 0.71 -5.46
N ALA A 977 9.58 1.78 -4.69
CA ALA A 977 8.61 2.83 -4.41
C ALA A 977 9.35 4.17 -4.37
N LYS A 978 8.97 5.08 -5.27
CA LYS A 978 9.42 6.48 -5.30
C LYS A 978 8.26 7.44 -5.52
N ASN A 979 8.47 8.73 -5.24
CA ASN A 979 7.47 9.79 -5.43
C ASN A 979 6.15 9.53 -4.67
N GLY A 980 6.21 8.83 -3.53
CA GLY A 980 5.06 8.55 -2.66
C GLY A 980 5.27 9.09 -1.25
N GLN A 981 4.30 8.84 -0.37
CA GLN A 981 4.43 9.19 1.04
C GLN A 981 5.35 8.23 1.81
N ASN A 982 4.98 6.94 1.86
CA ASN A 982 5.68 5.92 2.64
C ASN A 982 5.95 4.67 1.77
N GLY A 983 7.05 3.97 2.02
CA GLY A 983 7.44 2.74 1.34
C GLY A 983 6.71 1.53 1.93
N LEU A 984 7.24 1.00 3.03
CA LEU A 984 6.70 -0.19 3.70
C LEU A 984 6.32 0.10 5.15
N CYS A 985 5.09 -0.20 5.55
CA CYS A 985 4.64 -0.18 6.94
C CYS A 985 4.39 -1.60 7.46
N LEU A 986 5.12 -2.01 8.49
CA LEU A 986 4.96 -3.27 9.23
C LEU A 986 4.22 -3.01 10.55
N VAL A 987 2.98 -3.43 10.65
CA VAL A 987 2.12 -3.16 11.81
C VAL A 987 1.71 -4.47 12.45
N ARG A 988 2.20 -4.74 13.67
CA ARG A 988 1.98 -6.00 14.39
C ARG A 988 2.40 -7.22 13.57
N THR A 989 3.47 -7.05 12.79
CA THR A 989 4.00 -8.06 11.87
C THR A 989 5.38 -8.47 12.37
N ASN A 990 5.54 -9.76 12.67
CA ASN A 990 6.76 -10.29 13.27
C ASN A 990 7.48 -11.25 12.32
N GLY A 991 8.80 -11.35 12.43
CA GLY A 991 9.58 -12.32 11.66
C GLY A 991 9.66 -12.04 10.16
N ALA A 992 9.31 -10.83 9.70
CA ALA A 992 9.36 -10.46 8.28
C ALA A 992 10.80 -10.35 7.76
N LYS A 993 10.98 -10.61 6.46
CA LYS A 993 12.25 -10.45 5.73
C LYS A 993 12.07 -9.40 4.63
N VAL A 994 12.75 -8.27 4.76
CA VAL A 994 12.66 -7.13 3.84
C VAL A 994 14.04 -6.86 3.27
N TYR A 995 14.26 -7.15 1.98
CA TYR A 995 15.59 -7.02 1.38
C TYR A 995 15.62 -6.68 -0.10
N HIS A 996 16.68 -6.01 -0.55
CA HIS A 996 16.88 -5.59 -1.94
C HIS A 996 15.75 -4.71 -2.50
N ASN A 997 15.08 -3.93 -1.66
CA ASN A 997 14.07 -2.97 -2.09
C ASN A 997 14.67 -1.58 -2.30
N LYS A 998 14.04 -0.80 -3.17
CA LYS A 998 14.33 0.62 -3.44
C LYS A 998 13.15 1.46 -2.99
N PHE A 999 13.10 1.86 -1.72
CA PHE A 999 12.06 2.71 -1.16
C PHE A 999 12.64 4.10 -0.89
N HIS A 1000 12.82 4.89 -1.94
CA HIS A 1000 13.66 6.07 -1.98
C HIS A 1000 12.93 7.27 -2.62
N PHE A 1001 13.35 8.49 -2.34
CA PHE A 1001 12.63 9.73 -2.73
C PHE A 1001 11.16 9.72 -2.25
N LEU A 1002 10.97 9.44 -0.96
CA LEU A 1002 9.67 9.41 -0.32
C LEU A 1002 9.51 10.61 0.62
N SER A 1003 8.32 11.18 0.68
CA SER A 1003 8.04 12.35 1.54
C SER A 1003 7.71 11.96 2.99
N GLY A 1004 8.11 10.77 3.44
CA GLY A 1004 7.73 10.18 4.73
C GLY A 1004 8.69 9.08 5.16
N TRP A 1005 8.20 7.86 5.33
CA TRP A 1005 8.99 6.75 5.85
C TRP A 1005 9.41 5.76 4.77
N GLY A 1006 10.69 5.38 4.72
CA GLY A 1006 11.16 4.28 3.85
C GLY A 1006 10.59 2.95 4.31
N VAL A 1007 10.91 2.56 5.56
CA VAL A 1007 10.34 1.42 6.27
C VAL A 1007 9.89 1.85 7.67
N ALA A 1008 8.65 1.56 8.05
CA ALA A 1008 8.08 1.93 9.34
C ALA A 1008 7.55 0.70 10.10
N LEU A 1009 7.90 0.57 11.37
CA LEU A 1009 7.50 -0.53 12.25
C LEU A 1009 6.62 -0.02 13.40
N TRP A 1010 5.52 -0.72 13.67
CA TRP A 1010 4.66 -0.51 14.83
C TRP A 1010 4.34 -1.83 15.52
N ARG A 1011 4.74 -2.01 16.78
CA ARG A 1011 4.58 -3.26 17.56
C ARG A 1011 5.04 -4.50 16.78
N ALA A 1012 6.17 -4.38 16.10
CA ALA A 1012 6.70 -5.35 15.14
C ALA A 1012 8.09 -5.81 15.60
N SER A 1013 8.26 -7.11 15.81
CA SER A 1013 9.45 -7.70 16.41
C SER A 1013 10.05 -8.82 15.56
N GLU A 1014 11.33 -9.12 15.78
CA GLU A 1014 12.03 -10.24 15.12
C GLU A 1014 12.13 -10.12 13.59
N ASN A 1015 11.95 -8.92 13.04
CA ASN A 1015 12.04 -8.66 11.61
C ASN A 1015 13.50 -8.47 11.16
N LYS A 1016 13.79 -8.81 9.91
CA LYS A 1016 15.09 -8.61 9.26
C LYS A 1016 14.93 -7.64 8.08
N ILE A 1017 15.47 -6.44 8.21
CA ILE A 1017 15.45 -5.37 7.21
C ILE A 1017 16.88 -5.18 6.72
N CYS A 1018 17.23 -5.73 5.56
CA CYS A 1018 18.62 -5.76 5.11
C CYS A 1018 18.80 -5.41 3.63
N TYR A 1019 19.91 -4.76 3.27
CA TYR A 1019 20.26 -4.49 1.86
C TYR A 1019 19.22 -3.69 1.07
N ASN A 1020 18.51 -2.76 1.73
CA ASN A 1020 17.55 -1.87 1.07
C ASN A 1020 18.20 -0.52 0.78
N ASN A 1021 17.76 0.12 -0.31
CA ASN A 1021 18.00 1.54 -0.58
C ASN A 1021 16.78 2.33 -0.10
N LEU A 1022 17.01 3.16 0.91
CA LEU A 1022 16.05 4.01 1.61
C LEU A 1022 16.49 5.48 1.56
N ASP A 1023 17.22 5.87 0.51
CA ASP A 1023 17.78 7.21 0.39
C ASP A 1023 16.70 8.25 0.10
N TRP A 1024 16.90 9.50 0.54
CA TRP A 1024 15.99 10.62 0.25
C TRP A 1024 14.57 10.42 0.79
N CYS A 1025 14.42 9.76 1.94
CA CYS A 1025 13.16 9.71 2.70
C CYS A 1025 13.03 10.95 3.59
N ILE A 1026 12.61 12.08 3.00
CA ILE A 1026 12.71 13.40 3.62
C ILE A 1026 11.54 14.33 3.27
N ARG A 1027 11.13 15.16 4.23
CA ARG A 1027 10.04 16.14 4.09
C ARG A 1027 10.39 17.55 4.58
N GLY A 1028 10.98 17.63 5.76
CA GLY A 1028 11.26 18.90 6.45
C GLY A 1028 12.66 19.45 6.19
N PHE A 1029 13.09 19.49 4.93
CA PHE A 1029 14.42 19.98 4.56
C PHE A 1029 14.37 20.95 3.39
N SER A 1030 15.01 22.09 3.60
CA SER A 1030 15.39 23.04 2.58
C SER A 1030 16.76 23.62 2.93
N TYR A 1031 17.69 23.46 1.99
CA TYR A 1031 19.08 23.86 2.16
C TYR A 1031 19.18 25.35 2.53
N GLY A 1032 19.88 25.64 3.64
CA GLY A 1032 20.06 27.01 4.15
C GLY A 1032 18.84 27.61 4.87
N HIS A 1033 17.69 26.93 4.94
CA HIS A 1033 16.47 27.48 5.55
C HIS A 1033 15.96 26.69 6.76
N TYR A 1034 15.73 25.38 6.60
CA TYR A 1034 15.28 24.50 7.68
C TYR A 1034 15.66 23.06 7.36
N TYR A 1035 16.00 22.27 8.37
CA TYR A 1035 16.55 20.93 8.20
C TYR A 1035 16.07 19.98 9.32
N ARG A 1036 14.81 20.12 9.76
CA ARG A 1036 14.27 19.37 10.90
C ARG A 1036 13.77 17.97 10.56
N GLY A 1037 13.69 17.61 9.28
CA GLY A 1037 13.20 16.29 8.84
C GLY A 1037 11.68 16.08 8.99
N GLN A 1038 11.00 16.77 9.90
CA GLN A 1038 9.54 16.69 10.11
C GLN A 1038 9.01 15.28 10.44
N ASP A 1039 9.73 14.53 11.29
CA ASP A 1039 9.45 13.14 11.69
C ASP A 1039 9.37 12.16 10.49
N SER A 1040 9.97 12.54 9.35
CA SER A 1040 10.31 11.60 8.27
C SER A 1040 11.60 10.86 8.61
N ALA A 1041 11.73 9.63 8.12
CA ALA A 1041 12.88 8.79 8.42
C ALA A 1041 13.06 7.73 7.35
N ALA A 1042 14.30 7.32 7.06
CA ALA A 1042 14.51 6.13 6.24
C ALA A 1042 13.97 4.88 6.94
N ILE A 1043 14.26 4.72 8.22
CA ILE A 1043 13.75 3.62 9.06
C ILE A 1043 13.10 4.20 10.32
N LEU A 1044 11.79 3.98 10.48
CA LEU A 1044 11.03 4.34 11.67
C LEU A 1044 10.70 3.09 12.50
N VAL A 1045 10.98 3.11 13.79
CA VAL A 1045 10.73 2.00 14.74
C VAL A 1045 9.99 2.54 15.95
N PHE A 1046 8.68 2.31 16.00
CA PHE A 1046 7.82 2.91 17.01
C PHE A 1046 7.03 1.85 17.79
N GLU A 1047 6.88 2.05 19.10
CA GLU A 1047 5.99 1.30 19.98
C GLU A 1047 6.27 -0.21 20.03
N GLN A 1048 6.92 -0.69 21.10
CA GLN A 1048 7.11 -2.13 21.38
C GLN A 1048 7.76 -2.95 20.24
N CYS A 1049 8.83 -2.42 19.60
CA CYS A 1049 9.52 -3.10 18.51
C CYS A 1049 10.87 -3.66 18.99
N SER A 1050 10.94 -4.98 19.20
CA SER A 1050 12.11 -5.61 19.81
C SER A 1050 12.73 -6.72 18.95
N ARG A 1051 14.02 -7.00 19.18
CA ARG A 1051 14.76 -8.10 18.52
C ARG A 1051 14.79 -8.03 16.98
N ASN A 1052 14.63 -6.84 16.40
CA ASN A 1052 14.74 -6.66 14.95
C ASN A 1052 16.21 -6.51 14.53
N VAL A 1053 16.50 -6.83 13.27
CA VAL A 1053 17.81 -6.68 12.64
C VAL A 1053 17.70 -5.70 11.47
N PHE A 1054 18.50 -4.63 11.52
CA PHE A 1054 18.66 -3.64 10.46
C PHE A 1054 20.11 -3.70 10.00
N ALA A 1055 20.38 -4.19 8.79
CA ALA A 1055 21.75 -4.38 8.35
C ALA A 1055 22.00 -4.04 6.88
N TYR A 1056 23.14 -3.41 6.59
CA TYR A 1056 23.58 -3.13 5.21
C TYR A 1056 22.57 -2.29 4.39
N ASN A 1057 21.76 -1.46 5.04
CA ASN A 1057 20.86 -0.55 4.32
C ASN A 1057 21.59 0.76 3.98
N SER A 1058 21.28 1.32 2.81
CA SER A 1058 21.57 2.72 2.49
C SER A 1058 20.36 3.54 2.91
N ALA A 1059 20.54 4.51 3.79
CA ALA A 1059 19.48 5.29 4.42
C ALA A 1059 19.92 6.76 4.53
N THR A 1060 20.53 7.26 3.44
CA THR A 1060 21.15 8.59 3.41
C THR A 1060 20.17 9.69 3.04
N HIS A 1061 20.53 10.95 3.31
CA HIS A 1061 19.74 12.13 2.88
C HIS A 1061 18.27 12.10 3.32
N SER A 1062 18.00 11.50 4.48
CA SER A 1062 16.65 11.33 5.03
C SER A 1062 16.36 12.38 6.12
N GLY A 1063 15.15 12.41 6.68
CA GLY A 1063 14.88 13.21 7.88
C GLY A 1063 15.79 12.75 9.03
N ASP A 1064 15.43 11.63 9.64
CA ASP A 1064 16.37 10.78 10.38
C ASP A 1064 16.80 9.58 9.54
N GLY A 1065 18.03 9.09 9.73
CA GLY A 1065 18.45 7.81 9.14
C GLY A 1065 17.74 6.62 9.81
N PHE A 1066 17.73 6.61 11.13
CA PHE A 1066 17.04 5.61 11.94
C PHE A 1066 16.37 6.30 13.11
N PHE A 1067 15.05 6.17 13.25
CA PHE A 1067 14.29 6.80 14.33
C PHE A 1067 13.53 5.76 15.14
N LEU A 1068 14.03 5.49 16.35
CA LEU A 1068 13.45 4.56 17.30
C LEU A 1068 12.93 5.27 18.54
N TYR A 1069 11.66 4.98 18.86
CA TYR A 1069 11.00 5.39 20.10
C TYR A 1069 10.28 4.21 20.72
N ALA A 1070 10.43 4.03 22.03
CA ALA A 1070 9.83 2.91 22.76
C ALA A 1070 8.30 2.89 22.72
N GLY A 1071 7.67 4.05 22.55
CA GLY A 1071 6.22 4.19 22.46
C GLY A 1071 5.56 4.67 23.75
N ASN A 1072 4.32 5.13 23.61
CA ASN A 1072 3.54 5.69 24.72
C ASN A 1072 3.11 4.60 25.72
N GLU A 1073 3.06 3.32 25.30
CA GLU A 1073 2.83 2.23 26.24
C GLU A 1073 3.94 2.14 27.29
N THR A 1074 5.19 2.36 26.90
CA THR A 1074 6.32 2.38 27.83
C THR A 1074 6.43 3.72 28.54
N THR A 1075 6.36 4.84 27.83
CA THR A 1075 6.68 6.16 28.42
C THR A 1075 5.54 6.81 29.19
N GLU A 1076 4.28 6.50 28.84
CA GLU A 1076 3.10 7.18 29.40
C GLU A 1076 2.15 6.25 30.17
N LYS A 1077 2.06 4.95 29.81
CA LYS A 1077 1.02 4.06 30.36
C LYS A 1077 1.53 3.06 31.39
N THR A 1078 2.60 2.32 31.09
CA THR A 1078 2.99 1.14 31.88
C THR A 1078 4.36 1.27 32.55
N GLY A 1079 5.27 2.09 32.01
CA GLY A 1079 6.67 2.10 32.43
C GLY A 1079 7.45 0.83 32.06
N LYS A 1080 6.83 -0.14 31.38
CA LYS A 1080 7.40 -1.45 31.04
C LYS A 1080 7.43 -1.64 29.52
N GLY A 1081 8.17 -2.65 29.06
CA GLY A 1081 8.35 -2.95 27.63
C GLY A 1081 9.37 -2.05 26.94
N GLY A 1082 9.14 -1.78 25.65
CA GLY A 1082 9.93 -0.84 24.85
C GLY A 1082 10.41 -1.42 23.53
N SER A 1083 11.27 -0.66 22.85
CA SER A 1083 11.86 -1.06 21.57
C SER A 1083 13.30 -1.53 21.79
N ASN A 1084 13.44 -2.79 22.19
CA ASN A 1084 14.62 -3.32 22.87
C ASN A 1084 15.35 -4.40 22.06
N ASP A 1085 16.63 -4.64 22.40
CA ASP A 1085 17.43 -5.74 21.85
C ASP A 1085 17.50 -5.77 20.31
N ASN A 1086 17.37 -4.62 19.65
CA ASN A 1086 17.51 -4.49 18.21
C ASN A 1086 18.99 -4.42 17.81
N LEU A 1087 19.33 -5.02 16.66
CA LEU A 1087 20.65 -4.94 16.05
C LEU A 1087 20.63 -3.99 14.86
N ILE A 1088 21.44 -2.94 14.94
CA ILE A 1088 21.65 -1.95 13.89
C ILE A 1088 23.11 -2.08 13.44
N TYR A 1089 23.34 -2.72 12.30
CA TYR A 1089 24.66 -3.18 11.88
C TYR A 1089 25.06 -2.75 10.46
N ARG A 1090 26.18 -2.04 10.30
CA ARG A 1090 26.74 -1.66 8.99
C ARG A 1090 25.75 -0.97 8.04
N ASN A 1091 24.92 -0.08 8.55
CA ASN A 1091 24.09 0.78 7.72
C ASN A 1091 24.80 2.11 7.43
N ASP A 1092 24.44 2.76 6.33
CA ASP A 1092 24.86 4.15 6.05
C ASP A 1092 23.69 5.10 6.32
N PHE A 1093 23.81 5.91 7.37
CA PHE A 1093 22.83 6.92 7.79
C PHE A 1093 23.36 8.36 7.59
N SER A 1094 24.30 8.54 6.66
CA SER A 1094 24.92 9.84 6.40
C SER A 1094 23.95 10.85 5.77
N HIS A 1095 24.22 12.13 5.98
CA HIS A 1095 23.47 13.27 5.45
C HIS A 1095 22.01 13.32 5.89
N ALA A 1096 21.65 12.64 6.99
CA ALA A 1096 20.35 12.84 7.61
C ALA A 1096 20.23 14.29 8.09
N ALA A 1097 19.07 14.91 7.83
CA ALA A 1097 18.84 16.32 8.14
C ALA A 1097 18.96 16.61 9.64
N THR A 1098 18.49 15.67 10.48
CA THR A 1098 18.57 15.73 11.93
C THR A 1098 19.55 14.69 12.46
N ASN A 1099 19.07 13.51 12.85
CA ASN A 1099 19.88 12.50 13.49
C ASN A 1099 20.26 11.42 12.47
N GLY A 1100 21.52 11.00 12.44
CA GLY A 1100 21.87 9.75 11.76
C GLY A 1100 21.11 8.59 12.39
N ILE A 1101 21.18 8.49 13.72
CA ILE A 1101 20.41 7.53 14.52
C ILE A 1101 19.80 8.26 15.71
N GLU A 1102 18.48 8.18 15.87
CA GLU A 1102 17.76 8.48 17.10
C GLU A 1102 17.21 7.17 17.69
N ALA A 1103 17.50 6.89 18.95
CA ALA A 1103 17.05 5.68 19.64
C ALA A 1103 16.77 5.95 21.12
N THR A 1104 15.54 6.41 21.41
CA THR A 1104 15.18 6.89 22.74
C THR A 1104 14.34 5.89 23.54
N PHE A 1105 14.50 5.94 24.87
CA PHE A 1105 13.74 5.14 25.86
C PHE A 1105 13.87 3.62 25.71
N SER A 1106 15.03 3.13 25.27
CA SER A 1106 15.23 1.73 24.90
C SER A 1106 16.29 1.03 25.74
N THR A 1107 16.33 -0.30 25.71
CA THR A 1107 17.35 -1.10 26.39
C THR A 1107 17.93 -2.19 25.49
N GLY A 1108 19.21 -2.54 25.68
CA GLY A 1108 19.84 -3.69 25.03
C GLY A 1108 20.13 -3.54 23.53
N ASN A 1109 19.88 -2.37 22.94
CA ASN A 1109 20.10 -2.15 21.51
C ASN A 1109 21.61 -2.14 21.18
N ARG A 1110 21.95 -2.65 19.99
CA ARG A 1110 23.34 -2.78 19.52
C ARG A 1110 23.53 -1.99 18.23
N PHE A 1111 24.32 -0.93 18.28
CA PHE A 1111 24.71 -0.07 17.17
C PHE A 1111 26.14 -0.39 16.78
N ILE A 1112 26.33 -1.20 15.74
CA ILE A 1112 27.60 -1.82 15.39
C ILE A 1112 28.03 -1.39 13.98
N GLU A 1113 29.20 -0.79 13.86
CA GLU A 1113 29.86 -0.49 12.57
C GLU A 1113 29.02 0.32 11.57
N ASN A 1114 28.10 1.15 12.05
CA ASN A 1114 27.32 2.04 11.18
C ASN A 1114 28.15 3.26 10.78
N LYS A 1115 27.85 3.80 9.60
CA LYS A 1115 28.43 5.03 9.11
C LYS A 1115 27.42 6.17 9.26
N VAL A 1116 27.87 7.26 9.88
CA VAL A 1116 27.10 8.49 10.05
C VAL A 1116 28.02 9.66 9.73
N ASP A 1117 27.68 10.45 8.73
CA ASP A 1117 28.50 11.59 8.31
C ASP A 1117 27.64 12.79 7.95
N GLN A 1118 28.06 13.99 8.33
CA GLN A 1118 27.36 15.26 8.00
C GLN A 1118 25.89 15.29 8.45
N CYS A 1119 25.62 14.85 9.67
CA CYS A 1119 24.30 14.98 10.31
C CYS A 1119 24.35 16.03 11.42
N LEU A 1120 23.20 16.56 11.86
CA LEU A 1120 23.17 17.45 13.03
C LEU A 1120 23.68 16.69 14.27
N HIS A 1121 23.14 15.50 14.51
CA HIS A 1121 23.61 14.57 15.54
C HIS A 1121 23.97 13.22 14.91
N GLY A 1122 25.07 12.62 15.37
CA GLY A 1122 25.47 11.29 14.93
C GLY A 1122 24.51 10.22 15.44
N ILE A 1123 24.61 9.92 16.73
CA ILE A 1123 23.72 9.01 17.45
C ILE A 1123 23.13 9.73 18.67
N TRP A 1124 21.81 9.89 18.69
CA TRP A 1124 21.04 10.39 19.82
C TRP A 1124 20.33 9.24 20.53
N ALA A 1125 20.77 8.87 21.73
CA ALA A 1125 20.26 7.70 22.45
C ALA A 1125 19.75 8.04 23.85
N GLY A 1126 18.93 9.08 23.98
CA GLY A 1126 18.35 9.49 25.26
C GLY A 1126 17.56 8.36 25.96
N PHE A 1127 17.74 8.21 27.28
CA PHE A 1127 17.16 7.16 28.11
C PHE A 1127 17.49 5.73 27.63
N SER A 1128 18.59 5.58 26.86
CA SER A 1128 19.09 4.25 26.50
C SER A 1128 19.76 3.58 27.68
N ARG A 1129 19.58 2.26 27.80
CA ARG A 1129 20.20 1.46 28.87
C ARG A 1129 20.83 0.20 28.32
N ASN A 1130 21.90 -0.27 28.95
CA ASN A 1130 22.58 -1.52 28.59
C ASN A 1130 22.81 -1.66 27.07
N SER A 1131 23.02 -0.54 26.37
CA SER A 1131 23.14 -0.50 24.92
C SER A 1131 24.61 -0.48 24.51
N LEU A 1132 24.91 -1.08 23.37
CA LEU A 1132 26.27 -1.18 22.84
C LEU A 1132 26.42 -0.29 21.60
N PHE A 1133 27.37 0.63 21.64
CA PHE A 1133 27.80 1.45 20.53
C PHE A 1133 29.24 1.02 20.17
N TYR A 1134 29.40 0.20 19.13
CA TYR A 1134 30.67 -0.43 18.80
C TYR A 1134 31.11 -0.12 17.37
N GLY A 1135 32.34 0.35 17.18
CA GLY A 1135 32.96 0.41 15.84
C GLY A 1135 32.30 1.37 14.84
N ASN A 1136 31.40 2.26 15.26
CA ASN A 1136 30.71 3.18 14.35
C ASN A 1136 31.69 4.25 13.83
N ILE A 1137 31.50 4.69 12.59
CA ILE A 1137 32.24 5.79 11.98
C ILE A 1137 31.34 7.01 11.97
N ILE A 1138 31.63 7.99 12.82
CA ILE A 1138 30.80 9.19 12.99
C ILE A 1138 31.65 10.43 12.71
N SER A 1139 31.30 11.16 11.66
CA SER A 1139 32.10 12.31 11.21
C SER A 1139 31.27 13.56 10.94
N ARG A 1140 31.88 14.73 11.14
CA ARG A 1140 31.31 16.04 10.76
C ARG A 1140 29.89 16.30 11.31
N THR A 1141 29.66 15.96 12.58
CA THR A 1141 28.40 16.23 13.29
C THR A 1141 28.58 17.27 14.40
N ASN A 1142 27.51 17.88 14.90
CA ASN A 1142 27.61 18.74 16.08
C ASN A 1142 27.91 17.91 17.33
N ILE A 1143 27.25 16.75 17.47
CA ILE A 1143 27.52 15.80 18.54
C ILE A 1143 27.58 14.40 17.95
N GLY A 1144 28.70 13.71 18.13
CA GLY A 1144 28.91 12.36 17.62
C GLY A 1144 27.99 11.35 18.29
N ILE A 1145 28.10 11.18 19.61
CA ILE A 1145 27.20 10.34 20.41
C ILE A 1145 26.63 11.16 21.56
N ALA A 1146 25.31 11.29 21.61
CA ALA A 1146 24.57 12.07 22.60
C ALA A 1146 23.67 11.15 23.42
N ILE A 1147 23.90 11.07 24.73
CA ILE A 1147 23.09 10.24 25.64
C ILE A 1147 22.65 11.08 26.83
N GLU A 1148 21.37 11.42 26.83
CA GLU A 1148 20.68 12.01 27.96
C GLU A 1148 20.11 10.91 28.85
N HIS A 1149 20.27 10.97 30.17
CA HIS A 1149 19.57 10.07 31.11
C HIS A 1149 19.80 8.56 30.86
N GLY A 1150 20.95 8.16 30.30
CA GLY A 1150 21.26 6.76 30.00
C GLY A 1150 22.03 6.03 31.10
N SER A 1151 21.98 4.70 31.14
CA SER A 1151 22.76 3.94 32.13
C SER A 1151 23.34 2.63 31.59
N GLN A 1152 24.50 2.21 32.11
CA GLN A 1152 25.13 0.93 31.76
C GLN A 1152 25.45 0.78 30.26
N ASN A 1153 25.59 1.89 29.54
CA ASN A 1153 25.87 1.87 28.11
C ASN A 1153 27.37 1.68 27.85
N LYS A 1154 27.69 0.94 26.79
CA LYS A 1154 29.06 0.65 26.36
C LYS A 1154 29.35 1.37 25.04
N ILE A 1155 30.30 2.30 25.04
CA ILE A 1155 30.76 3.04 23.87
C ILE A 1155 32.20 2.63 23.59
N ILE A 1156 32.41 1.73 22.63
CA ILE A 1156 33.69 1.04 22.43
C ILE A 1156 34.15 1.17 20.98
N ALA A 1157 35.41 1.54 20.76
CA ALA A 1157 36.07 1.51 19.44
C ALA A 1157 35.39 2.33 18.33
N ASN A 1158 34.65 3.39 18.68
CA ASN A 1158 34.00 4.26 17.70
C ASN A 1158 35.00 5.26 17.11
N ARG A 1159 34.97 5.46 15.78
CA ARG A 1159 35.81 6.45 15.09
C ARG A 1159 35.05 7.77 14.98
N LEU A 1160 35.35 8.70 15.88
CA LEU A 1160 34.75 10.03 15.94
C LEU A 1160 35.71 11.04 15.29
N ARG A 1161 35.34 11.68 14.17
CA ARG A 1161 36.22 12.62 13.45
C ARG A 1161 35.51 13.94 13.14
N GLN A 1162 36.19 15.08 13.33
CA GLN A 1162 35.66 16.40 12.95
C GLN A 1162 34.25 16.69 13.52
N ASN A 1163 33.91 16.12 14.68
CA ASN A 1163 32.67 16.42 15.38
C ASN A 1163 32.91 17.58 16.33
N ALA A 1164 31.96 18.51 16.47
CA ALA A 1164 32.14 19.62 17.42
C ALA A 1164 32.22 19.11 18.86
N VAL A 1165 31.43 18.08 19.19
CA VAL A 1165 31.55 17.28 20.42
C VAL A 1165 31.58 15.80 20.03
N GLY A 1166 32.59 15.05 20.49
CA GLY A 1166 32.67 13.60 20.22
C GLY A 1166 31.57 12.82 20.94
N ILE A 1167 31.55 12.88 22.27
CA ILE A 1167 30.57 12.21 23.13
C ILE A 1167 30.01 13.23 24.13
N LYS A 1168 28.70 13.28 24.28
CA LYS A 1168 28.02 14.11 25.28
C LYS A 1168 27.09 13.24 26.13
N LEU A 1169 27.36 13.17 27.43
CA LEU A 1169 26.55 12.47 28.42
C LEU A 1169 26.01 13.48 29.44
N TRP A 1170 24.71 13.44 29.73
CA TRP A 1170 24.12 14.36 30.72
C TRP A 1170 22.82 13.82 31.31
N TRP A 1171 22.37 14.42 32.41
CA TRP A 1171 21.03 14.21 32.97
C TRP A 1171 20.65 15.37 33.88
N LYS A 1172 19.36 15.45 34.23
CA LYS A 1172 18.84 16.37 35.24
C LYS A 1172 18.19 15.59 36.38
N LYS A 1173 18.53 15.90 37.63
CA LYS A 1173 17.97 15.22 38.81
C LYS A 1173 16.44 15.27 38.86
N GLU A 1174 15.84 16.36 38.39
CA GLU A 1174 14.38 16.56 38.35
C GLU A 1174 13.82 16.62 36.92
N SER A 1175 13.97 15.55 36.14
CA SER A 1175 13.34 15.50 34.81
C SER A 1175 11.83 15.22 34.89
N LYS A 1176 11.06 15.71 33.91
CA LYS A 1176 9.61 15.39 33.79
C LYS A 1176 9.38 13.88 33.75
N PHE A 1177 10.27 13.14 33.11
CA PHE A 1177 10.21 11.68 33.01
C PHE A 1177 10.62 10.98 34.31
N ALA A 1178 11.51 11.56 35.12
CA ALA A 1178 11.81 11.03 36.45
C ALA A 1178 10.56 10.99 37.36
N LYS A 1179 9.63 11.94 37.16
CA LYS A 1179 8.39 12.06 37.96
C LYS A 1179 7.21 11.24 37.40
N ASN A 1180 7.26 10.77 36.15
CA ASN A 1180 6.15 10.06 35.50
C ASN A 1180 6.23 8.53 35.69
N ILE A 1181 5.29 7.78 35.10
CA ILE A 1181 5.23 6.32 35.24
C ILE A 1181 6.47 5.60 34.70
N TYR A 1182 7.16 6.18 33.72
CA TYR A 1182 8.41 5.65 33.19
C TYR A 1182 9.52 5.75 34.24
N GLY A 1183 9.75 6.92 34.83
CA GLY A 1183 10.78 7.13 35.86
C GLY A 1183 10.53 6.37 37.17
N LYS A 1184 9.27 6.02 37.46
CA LYS A 1184 8.92 5.14 38.59
C LYS A 1184 9.37 3.69 38.40
N HIS A 1185 9.46 3.23 37.15
CA HIS A 1185 9.82 1.84 36.81
C HIS A 1185 11.26 1.71 36.29
N ASN A 1186 11.87 2.82 35.88
CA ASN A 1186 13.15 2.84 35.20
C ASN A 1186 14.06 3.88 35.85
N ASN A 1187 15.31 3.49 36.11
CA ASN A 1187 16.32 4.43 36.56
C ASN A 1187 16.52 5.52 35.50
N THR A 1188 16.46 6.77 35.93
CA THR A 1188 16.67 7.95 35.08
C THR A 1188 17.99 8.64 35.40
N ARG A 1189 18.87 8.07 36.23
CA ARG A 1189 20.21 8.61 36.45
C ARG A 1189 21.09 8.36 35.23
N SER A 1190 22.06 9.25 35.01
CA SER A 1190 23.14 9.00 34.06
C SER A 1190 24.34 8.38 34.78
N GLU A 1191 24.55 7.07 34.64
CA GLU A 1191 25.56 6.34 35.41
C GLU A 1191 26.07 5.06 34.71
N ASP A 1192 27.20 4.53 35.19
CA ASP A 1192 27.79 3.25 34.80
C ASP A 1192 28.16 3.09 33.31
N TYR A 1193 28.66 4.15 32.68
CA TYR A 1193 29.14 4.09 31.30
C TYR A 1193 30.51 3.41 31.21
N LEU A 1194 30.67 2.53 30.22
CA LEU A 1194 32.00 2.07 29.78
C LEU A 1194 32.33 2.79 28.46
N ILE A 1195 33.37 3.61 28.47
CA ILE A 1195 33.86 4.32 27.28
C ILE A 1195 35.29 3.86 27.02
N GLN A 1196 35.54 3.25 25.85
CA GLN A 1196 36.83 2.67 25.48
C GLN A 1196 37.22 2.95 24.03
#